data_AF-A0A7S0B717-F1
#
_entry.id   AF-A0A7S0B717-F1
#
_cell.length_a   1.000
_cell.length_b   1.000
_cell.length_c   1.000
_cell.angle_alpha   90.00
_cell.angle_beta   90.00
_cell.angle_gamma   90.00
#
_symmetry.space_group_name_H-M   'P 1'
#
loop_
_entity.id
_entity.type
_entity.pdbx_description
1 polymer ?
#
loop_
_entity_poly.entity_id
_entity_poly.type
_entity_poly.pdbx_seq_one_letter_code
_entity_poly.pdbx_strand_id
1 'polypeptide(L)'
;SADPAEKEAQLTRQLKVTREQLDRKSDLCDELAVQLRRLETDLEERDGALRSARACLSASCAELRAAAHAGEARCLEREEEAVALRERLQLAEVAHSRGEAATELHAADAAHLRRLLADEEASAQTLASRAAEDAARVVALDGAAAEVRSLREQLDQCRAELEAARRAASAGHRAEVAHLEEALAEEKNARRSAMQAHAELMKRFEEHTKEAAGRIATAEASATKLGREAEGLRRSVQEGKEREAGLRKALNQEKELHEEALHMLHSQRIESTHQSSHLQSELDQLSSDLEQKEDEIMNIEFEMVGLQNKLKDQMRLFSENNEELKRGREQLAEKDGRLQHAVRRQEELVQQMNEATTKLQEKVAQLSHELEGSRAAYQTLEQHTQAVISRHETEREKLILELAHARSESASAADAQAINDRLEAERQAFMSELAEARTEVDGLEALRGAAQQEARFELDGVRAELRQAADAIELQRQLTAKHEELQHGLREEHAEAVDRLAERDASLAGMAEVVAELRGVAERCGAQASMHEAAASSAEARQAETARQLQDSSAQLEQLREKLEFQQRREAALAEGARREAERGWELRERLRTADERTEALELRARDLERALERSRLLERQALERAQELRTSLALLREFGREDFMHGAVPKLSEEKEEKGCTEGDKEIGAAKVAPLVKDPVDEQLGAEVPSVLIAVELDLGFTIATLSVAPWQTRADFDSIVSAFLKEHRVRAVFSDALVRYLEEVEAQAKAFPVILQANLAEVYSLHG
;
A
#
# COMPACT_ATOMS: atom_id res chain seq x y z
N SER A 1 -57.28 -68.86 17.27
CA SER A 1 -57.98 -67.74 17.94
C SER A 1 -57.06 -67.22 19.04
N ALA A 2 -56.36 -66.11 18.81
CA ALA A 2 -55.57 -65.49 19.87
C ALA A 2 -56.53 -64.88 20.89
N ASP A 3 -56.31 -65.20 22.17
CA ASP A 3 -57.10 -64.74 23.30
C ASP A 3 -57.14 -63.18 23.30
N PRO A 4 -58.32 -62.53 23.33
CA PRO A 4 -58.42 -61.07 23.32
C PRO A 4 -57.55 -60.40 24.40
N ALA A 5 -57.31 -61.06 25.54
CA ALA A 5 -56.44 -60.57 26.60
C ALA A 5 -54.97 -60.45 26.17
N GLU A 6 -54.46 -61.36 25.33
CA GLU A 6 -53.09 -61.28 24.81
C GLU A 6 -52.92 -60.12 23.82
N LYS A 7 -53.94 -59.85 22.99
CA LYS A 7 -53.94 -58.70 22.08
C LYS A 7 -53.95 -57.38 22.84
N GLU A 8 -54.75 -57.28 23.90
CA GLU A 8 -54.80 -56.09 24.75
C GLU A 8 -53.46 -55.86 25.46
N ALA A 9 -52.84 -56.92 25.98
CA ALA A 9 -51.51 -56.84 26.58
C ALA A 9 -50.43 -56.42 25.55
N GLN A 10 -50.51 -56.92 24.31
CA GLN A 10 -49.59 -56.55 23.25
C GLN A 10 -49.75 -55.08 22.82
N LEU A 11 -50.98 -54.60 22.66
CA LEU A 11 -51.28 -53.20 22.36
C LEU A 11 -50.82 -52.27 23.48
N THR A 12 -51.02 -52.67 24.74
CA THR A 12 -50.56 -51.88 25.90
C THR A 12 -49.04 -51.76 25.93
N ARG A 13 -48.31 -52.84 25.59
CA ARG A 13 -46.85 -52.78 25.45
C ARG A 13 -46.42 -51.89 24.29
N GLN A 14 -47.09 -51.97 23.15
CA GLN A 14 -46.80 -51.11 22.00
C GLN A 14 -47.04 -49.64 22.33
N LEU A 15 -48.18 -49.30 22.96
CA LEU A 15 -48.49 -47.94 23.37
C LEU A 15 -47.50 -47.38 24.38
N LYS A 16 -47.01 -48.21 25.31
CA LYS A 16 -45.97 -47.81 26.26
C LYS A 16 -44.64 -47.52 25.56
N VAL A 17 -44.22 -48.37 24.63
CA VAL A 17 -43.01 -48.14 23.82
C VAL A 17 -43.14 -46.89 22.96
N THR A 18 -44.29 -46.67 22.31
CA THR A 18 -44.49 -45.45 21.50
C THR A 18 -44.50 -44.20 22.36
N ARG A 19 -45.06 -44.25 23.58
CA ARG A 19 -45.03 -43.14 24.52
C ARG A 19 -43.61 -42.82 24.97
N GLU A 20 -42.84 -43.82 25.37
CA GLU A 20 -41.42 -43.64 25.73
C GLU A 20 -40.59 -43.09 24.57
N GLN A 21 -40.89 -43.47 23.32
CA GLN A 21 -40.26 -42.89 22.14
C GLN A 21 -40.68 -41.45 21.88
N LEU A 22 -41.93 -41.09 22.18
CA LEU A 22 -42.44 -39.73 22.02
C LEU A 22 -41.86 -38.79 23.08
N ASP A 23 -41.77 -39.26 24.33
CA ASP A 23 -41.14 -38.54 25.43
C ASP A 23 -39.66 -38.27 25.12
N ARG A 24 -38.89 -39.28 24.65
CA ARG A 24 -37.50 -39.09 24.20
C ARG A 24 -37.35 -38.10 23.05
N LYS A 25 -38.31 -38.09 22.11
CA LYS A 25 -38.31 -37.12 21.01
C LYS A 25 -38.63 -35.71 21.51
N SER A 26 -39.51 -35.57 22.48
CA SER A 26 -39.80 -34.30 23.14
C SER A 26 -38.54 -33.75 23.84
N ASP A 27 -37.85 -34.59 24.61
CA ASP A 27 -36.61 -34.21 25.30
C ASP A 27 -35.53 -33.76 24.29
N LEU A 28 -35.39 -34.47 23.16
CA LEU A 28 -34.48 -34.07 22.08
C LEU A 28 -34.88 -32.74 21.43
N CYS A 29 -36.18 -32.48 21.25
CA CYS A 29 -36.66 -31.21 20.72
C CYS A 29 -36.37 -30.04 21.68
N ASP A 30 -36.53 -30.25 22.98
CA ASP A 30 -36.21 -29.25 24.00
C ASP A 30 -34.70 -28.98 24.07
N GLU A 31 -33.86 -30.03 23.97
CA GLU A 31 -32.41 -29.90 23.90
C GLU A 31 -31.96 -29.12 22.65
N LEU A 32 -32.54 -29.43 21.48
CA LEU A 32 -32.29 -28.68 20.26
C LEU A 32 -32.74 -27.22 20.36
N ALA A 33 -33.87 -26.93 21.01
CA ALA A 33 -34.35 -25.57 21.22
C ALA A 33 -33.43 -24.75 22.15
N VAL A 34 -32.79 -25.39 23.13
CA VAL A 34 -31.76 -24.76 23.98
C VAL A 34 -30.48 -24.50 23.18
N GLN A 35 -30.05 -25.45 22.35
CA GLN A 35 -28.88 -25.28 21.48
C GLN A 35 -29.09 -24.15 20.46
N LEU A 36 -30.29 -24.06 19.85
CA LEU A 36 -30.63 -22.97 18.94
C LEU A 36 -30.56 -21.61 19.62
N ARG A 37 -31.17 -21.46 20.81
CA ARG A 37 -31.10 -20.20 21.56
C ARG A 37 -29.68 -19.81 21.95
N ARG A 38 -28.83 -20.78 22.28
CA ARG A 38 -27.41 -20.53 22.54
C ARG A 38 -26.66 -20.06 21.30
N LEU A 39 -26.93 -20.66 20.14
CA LEU A 39 -26.34 -20.22 18.88
C LEU A 39 -26.82 -18.83 18.46
N GLU A 40 -28.10 -18.50 18.70
CA GLU A 40 -28.65 -17.16 18.48
C GLU A 40 -27.90 -16.11 19.33
N THR A 41 -27.72 -16.36 20.63
CA THR A 41 -26.95 -15.45 21.50
C THR A 41 -25.49 -15.32 21.07
N ASP A 42 -24.84 -16.42 20.67
CA ASP A 42 -23.45 -16.38 20.19
C ASP A 42 -23.32 -15.58 18.87
N LEU A 43 -24.34 -15.62 18.00
CA LEU A 43 -24.39 -14.82 16.78
C LEU A 43 -24.59 -13.33 17.09
N GLU A 44 -25.50 -12.99 18.00
CA GLU A 44 -25.74 -11.60 18.42
C GLU A 44 -24.49 -10.95 19.03
N GLU A 45 -23.75 -11.69 19.89
CA GLU A 45 -22.48 -11.21 20.45
C GLU A 45 -21.43 -10.98 19.37
N ARG A 46 -21.35 -11.85 18.37
CA ARG A 46 -20.41 -11.72 17.25
C ARG A 46 -20.75 -10.57 16.33
N ASP A 47 -22.02 -10.33 16.06
CA ASP A 47 -22.47 -9.16 15.31
C ASP A 47 -22.22 -7.86 16.08
N GLY A 48 -22.31 -7.89 17.41
CA GLY A 48 -21.86 -6.80 18.28
C GLY A 48 -20.36 -6.52 18.14
N ALA A 49 -19.53 -7.57 18.18
CA ALA A 49 -18.08 -7.47 18.04
C ALA A 49 -17.66 -6.98 16.63
N LEU A 50 -18.30 -7.48 15.57
CA LEU A 50 -18.05 -7.04 14.19
C LEU A 50 -18.43 -5.57 13.99
N ARG A 51 -19.56 -5.11 14.54
CA ARG A 51 -19.94 -3.70 14.52
C ARG A 51 -18.91 -2.82 15.22
N SER A 52 -18.40 -3.26 16.36
CA SER A 52 -17.36 -2.55 17.12
C SER A 52 -16.04 -2.49 16.35
N ALA A 53 -15.62 -3.59 15.73
CA ALA A 53 -14.41 -3.65 14.91
C ALA A 53 -14.50 -2.73 13.67
N ARG A 54 -15.65 -2.72 12.98
CA ARG A 54 -15.92 -1.80 11.86
C ARG A 54 -15.88 -0.34 12.29
N ALA A 55 -16.44 -0.02 13.46
CA ALA A 55 -16.38 1.33 14.01
C ALA A 55 -14.93 1.79 14.26
N CYS A 56 -14.10 0.94 14.90
CA CYS A 56 -12.68 1.22 15.14
C CYS A 56 -11.87 1.39 13.84
N LEU A 57 -12.10 0.53 12.84
CA LEU A 57 -11.49 0.66 11.52
C LEU A 57 -11.88 1.98 10.85
N SER A 58 -13.18 2.34 10.89
CA SER A 58 -13.64 3.61 10.30
C SER A 58 -13.00 4.82 10.97
N ALA A 59 -12.84 4.80 12.30
CA ALA A 59 -12.20 5.85 13.07
C ALA A 59 -10.71 5.97 12.72
N SER A 60 -9.99 4.85 12.67
CA SER A 60 -8.58 4.83 12.26
C SER A 60 -8.38 5.32 10.83
N CYS A 61 -9.24 4.92 9.89
CA CYS A 61 -9.21 5.43 8.52
C CYS A 61 -9.55 6.93 8.43
N ALA A 62 -10.36 7.47 9.35
CA ALA A 62 -10.63 8.91 9.42
C ALA A 62 -9.43 9.68 9.96
N GLU A 63 -8.75 9.16 10.99
CA GLU A 63 -7.52 9.74 11.54
C GLU A 63 -6.38 9.75 10.50
N LEU A 64 -6.19 8.66 9.76
CA LEU A 64 -5.18 8.59 8.70
C LEU A 64 -5.46 9.59 7.57
N ARG A 65 -6.72 9.77 7.18
CA ARG A 65 -7.12 10.78 6.18
C ARG A 65 -6.91 12.21 6.71
N ALA A 66 -7.25 12.47 7.96
CA ALA A 66 -7.00 13.77 8.59
C ALA A 66 -5.49 14.07 8.68
N ALA A 67 -4.66 13.08 9.00
CA ALA A 67 -3.21 13.20 9.02
C ALA A 67 -2.62 13.44 7.63
N ALA A 68 -3.14 12.76 6.60
CA ALA A 68 -2.75 12.97 5.21
C ALA A 68 -3.06 14.40 4.75
N HIS A 69 -4.28 14.89 4.98
CA HIS A 69 -4.67 16.26 4.64
C HIS A 69 -3.87 17.31 5.43
N ALA A 70 -3.55 17.05 6.70
CA ALA A 70 -2.68 17.93 7.47
C ALA A 70 -1.24 17.95 6.92
N GLY A 71 -0.77 16.84 6.34
CA GLY A 71 0.49 16.77 5.61
C GLY A 71 0.46 17.58 4.31
N GLU A 72 -0.58 17.40 3.50
CA GLU A 72 -0.79 18.15 2.25
C GLU A 72 -0.89 19.66 2.51
N ALA A 73 -1.64 20.09 3.53
CA ALA A 73 -1.75 21.50 3.91
C ALA A 73 -0.39 22.11 4.28
N ARG A 74 0.45 21.39 5.03
CA ARG A 74 1.81 21.85 5.37
C ARG A 74 2.73 21.91 4.16
N CYS A 75 2.54 21.04 3.16
CA CYS A 75 3.28 21.09 1.91
C CYS A 75 2.88 22.32 1.09
N LEU A 76 1.58 22.59 0.98
CA LEU A 76 1.06 23.78 0.30
C LEU A 76 1.51 25.08 0.99
N GLU A 77 1.47 25.15 2.32
CA GLU A 77 1.99 26.29 3.08
C GLU A 77 3.48 26.54 2.79
N ARG A 78 4.30 25.48 2.71
CA ARG A 78 5.73 25.60 2.36
C ARG A 78 5.95 26.02 0.91
N GLU A 79 5.11 25.55 -0.01
CA GLU A 79 5.17 25.97 -1.42
C GLU A 79 4.78 27.43 -1.58
N GLU A 80 3.73 27.88 -0.88
CA GLU A 80 3.32 29.29 -0.84
C GLU A 80 4.42 30.18 -0.21
N GLU A 81 5.05 29.74 0.88
CA GLU A 81 6.20 30.43 1.48
C GLU A 81 7.40 30.50 0.50
N ALA A 82 7.69 29.41 -0.21
CA ALA A 82 8.76 29.37 -1.20
C ALA A 82 8.48 30.28 -2.41
N VAL A 83 7.23 30.33 -2.88
CA VAL A 83 6.81 31.25 -3.95
C VAL A 83 6.92 32.69 -3.48
N ALA A 84 6.44 33.01 -2.27
CA ALA A 84 6.55 34.36 -1.70
C ALA A 84 8.01 34.81 -1.52
N LEU A 85 8.91 33.89 -1.14
CA LEU A 85 10.35 34.17 -1.07
C LEU A 85 10.96 34.41 -2.45
N ARG A 86 10.56 33.65 -3.48
CA ARG A 86 11.00 33.86 -4.86
C ARG A 86 10.52 35.19 -5.42
N GLU A 87 9.27 35.56 -5.19
CA GLU A 87 8.73 36.87 -5.60
C GLU A 87 9.46 38.03 -4.92
N ARG A 88 9.77 37.90 -3.62
CA ARG A 88 10.58 38.89 -2.88
C ARG A 88 12.00 39.01 -3.43
N LEU A 89 12.63 37.90 -3.79
CA LEU A 89 13.94 37.89 -4.45
C LEU A 89 13.87 38.58 -5.82
N GLN A 90 12.88 38.27 -6.64
CA GLN A 90 12.69 38.92 -7.94
C GLN A 90 12.45 40.43 -7.79
N LEU A 91 11.64 40.86 -6.81
CA LEU A 91 11.43 42.28 -6.52
C LEU A 91 12.72 42.97 -6.04
N ALA A 92 13.52 42.28 -5.22
CA ALA A 92 14.82 42.79 -4.76
C ALA A 92 15.84 42.89 -5.91
N GLU A 93 15.87 41.92 -6.83
CA GLU A 93 16.71 41.94 -8.04
C GLU A 93 16.28 43.06 -9.00
N VAL A 94 14.98 43.26 -9.19
CA VAL A 94 14.44 44.37 -9.99
C VAL A 94 14.78 45.72 -9.33
N ALA A 95 14.66 45.85 -8.01
CA ALA A 95 15.06 47.05 -7.28
C ALA A 95 16.57 47.32 -7.38
N HIS A 96 17.40 46.27 -7.31
CA HIS A 96 18.84 46.37 -7.49
C HIS A 96 19.22 46.79 -8.92
N SER A 97 18.52 46.26 -9.94
CA SER A 97 18.72 46.62 -11.35
C SER A 97 18.26 48.04 -11.69
N ARG A 98 17.35 48.64 -10.91
CA ARG A 98 16.85 50.01 -11.11
C ARG A 98 17.74 51.11 -10.55
N GLY A 99 18.88 50.76 -9.94
CA GLY A 99 19.91 51.75 -9.61
C GLY A 99 19.45 52.83 -8.63
N GLU A 100 18.53 52.52 -7.72
CA GLU A 100 18.24 53.41 -6.59
C GLU A 100 19.19 53.05 -5.44
N ALA A 101 20.04 54.01 -5.09
CA ALA A 101 20.96 53.94 -3.96
C ALA A 101 20.18 53.85 -2.63
N ALA A 102 19.75 52.65 -2.27
CA ALA A 102 19.30 52.32 -0.92
C ALA A 102 20.47 51.64 -0.19
N THR A 103 21.37 52.49 0.31
CA THR A 103 22.47 52.11 1.17
C THR A 103 21.95 51.58 2.52
N GLU A 104 22.63 50.56 3.02
CA GLU A 104 22.55 49.96 4.36
C GLU A 104 21.38 48.99 4.67
N LEU A 105 20.14 49.22 4.25
CA LEU A 105 19.04 48.28 4.58
C LEU A 105 19.09 46.98 3.74
N HIS A 106 19.40 47.09 2.45
CA HIS A 106 19.47 45.91 1.55
C HIS A 106 20.73 45.06 1.74
N ALA A 107 21.80 45.60 2.35
CA ALA A 107 22.99 44.83 2.68
C ALA A 107 22.73 43.86 3.85
N ALA A 108 21.89 44.27 4.82
CA ALA A 108 21.46 43.42 5.92
C ALA A 108 20.51 42.31 5.44
N ASP A 109 19.56 42.64 4.57
CA ASP A 109 18.64 41.64 3.98
C ASP A 109 19.36 40.67 3.04
N ALA A 110 20.33 41.15 2.24
CA ALA A 110 21.18 40.28 1.43
C ALA A 110 22.10 39.40 2.29
N ALA A 111 22.60 39.88 3.43
CA ALA A 111 23.37 39.07 4.37
C ALA A 111 22.50 38.03 5.10
N HIS A 112 21.24 38.36 5.40
CA HIS A 112 20.27 37.42 5.97
C HIS A 112 19.87 36.35 4.96
N LEU A 113 19.64 36.71 3.69
CA LEU A 113 19.35 35.75 2.62
C LEU A 113 20.55 34.85 2.32
N ARG A 114 21.78 35.38 2.36
CA ARG A 114 23.00 34.56 2.25
C ARG A 114 23.19 33.61 3.44
N ARG A 115 22.77 33.99 4.66
CA ARG A 115 22.73 33.07 5.80
C ARG A 115 21.67 31.99 5.65
N LEU A 116 20.46 32.34 5.21
CA LEU A 116 19.41 31.35 4.97
C LEU A 116 19.77 30.38 3.84
N LEU A 117 20.40 30.85 2.77
CA LEU A 117 20.92 29.99 1.71
C LEU A 117 22.08 29.11 2.21
N ALA A 118 22.97 29.63 3.06
CA ALA A 118 24.03 28.82 3.67
C ALA A 118 23.46 27.79 4.67
N ASP A 119 22.39 28.11 5.39
CA ASP A 119 21.68 27.19 6.27
C ASP A 119 20.89 26.14 5.47
N GLU A 120 20.32 26.50 4.32
CA GLU A 120 19.71 25.55 3.38
C GLU A 120 20.76 24.65 2.72
N GLU A 121 21.91 25.18 2.30
CA GLU A 121 23.03 24.39 1.78
C GLU A 121 23.63 23.48 2.85
N ALA A 122 23.72 23.92 4.11
CA ALA A 122 24.11 23.09 5.23
C ALA A 122 23.04 22.02 5.54
N SER A 123 21.75 22.33 5.38
CA SER A 123 20.66 21.36 5.51
C SER A 123 20.67 20.33 4.37
N ALA A 124 20.99 20.76 3.14
CA ALA A 124 21.14 19.89 1.98
C ALA A 124 22.39 19.00 2.11
N GLN A 125 23.50 19.54 2.64
CA GLN A 125 24.71 18.77 2.94
C GLN A 125 24.49 17.78 4.09
N THR A 126 23.70 18.11 5.11
CA THR A 126 23.34 17.16 6.17
C THR A 126 22.33 16.11 5.71
N LEU A 127 21.43 16.42 4.79
CA LEU A 127 20.56 15.43 4.13
C LEU A 127 21.37 14.53 3.19
N ALA A 128 22.34 15.07 2.46
CA ALA A 128 23.27 14.28 1.66
C ALA A 128 24.18 13.39 2.53
N SER A 129 24.63 13.89 3.70
CA SER A 129 25.40 13.08 4.65
C SER A 129 24.54 11.99 5.29
N ARG A 130 23.26 12.26 5.57
CA ARG A 130 22.32 11.24 6.05
C ARG A 130 22.02 10.18 4.99
N ALA A 131 21.85 10.57 3.72
CA ALA A 131 21.72 9.63 2.62
C ALA A 131 22.98 8.77 2.44
N ALA A 132 24.18 9.35 2.64
CA ALA A 132 25.43 8.61 2.64
C ALA A 132 25.59 7.68 3.87
N GLU A 133 25.16 8.12 5.06
CA GLU A 133 25.11 7.27 6.27
C GLU A 133 24.11 6.13 6.12
N ASP A 134 22.96 6.36 5.50
CA ASP A 134 21.93 5.34 5.24
C ASP A 134 22.40 4.35 4.17
N ALA A 135 23.11 4.81 3.12
CA ALA A 135 23.77 3.93 2.16
C ALA A 135 24.87 3.08 2.83
N ALA A 136 25.66 3.66 3.74
CA ALA A 136 26.66 2.93 4.52
C ALA A 136 26.02 1.91 5.49
N ARG A 137 24.84 2.22 6.05
CA ARG A 137 24.06 1.29 6.87
C ARG A 137 23.53 0.10 6.07
N VAL A 138 23.09 0.31 4.83
CA VAL A 138 22.67 -0.80 3.96
C VAL A 138 23.84 -1.74 3.69
N VAL A 139 25.03 -1.21 3.39
CA VAL A 139 26.25 -2.02 3.21
C VAL A 139 26.66 -2.75 4.49
N ALA A 140 26.51 -2.12 5.66
CA ALA A 140 26.78 -2.76 6.95
C ALA A 140 25.77 -3.87 7.29
N LEU A 141 24.50 -3.69 6.94
CA LEU A 141 23.45 -4.70 7.09
C LEU A 141 23.66 -5.90 6.16
N ASP A 142 24.13 -5.66 4.93
CA ASP A 142 24.52 -6.73 4.00
C ASP A 142 25.74 -7.52 4.51
N GLY A 143 26.70 -6.84 5.14
CA GLY A 143 27.82 -7.45 5.85
C GLY A 143 27.37 -8.32 7.03
N ALA A 144 26.48 -7.80 7.89
CA ALA A 144 25.90 -8.55 8.99
C ALA A 144 25.06 -9.76 8.51
N ALA A 145 24.35 -9.63 7.38
CA ALA A 145 23.62 -10.74 6.77
C ALA A 145 24.56 -11.82 6.20
N ALA A 146 25.77 -11.46 5.76
CA ALA A 146 26.80 -12.44 5.38
C ALA A 146 27.36 -13.19 6.61
N GLU A 147 27.61 -12.49 7.72
CA GLU A 147 28.04 -13.12 8.98
C GLU A 147 26.98 -14.06 9.55
N VAL A 148 25.70 -13.68 9.52
CA VAL A 148 24.59 -14.55 9.97
C VAL A 148 24.47 -15.80 9.10
N ARG A 149 24.74 -15.70 7.78
CA ARG A 149 24.78 -16.87 6.88
C ARG A 149 25.94 -17.80 7.23
N SER A 150 27.13 -17.25 7.45
CA SER A 150 28.32 -18.00 7.89
C SER A 150 28.10 -18.71 9.23
N LEU A 151 27.51 -18.03 10.22
CA LEU A 151 27.19 -18.62 11.52
C LEU A 151 26.11 -19.71 11.43
N ARG A 152 25.15 -19.58 10.52
CA ARG A 152 24.17 -20.65 10.25
C ARG A 152 24.81 -21.88 9.64
N GLU A 153 25.69 -21.69 8.66
CA GLU A 153 26.46 -22.80 8.07
C GLU A 153 27.29 -23.52 9.14
N GLN A 154 27.95 -22.78 10.04
CA GLN A 154 28.69 -23.37 11.17
C GLN A 154 27.77 -24.13 12.14
N LEU A 155 26.59 -23.61 12.45
CA LEU A 155 25.60 -24.27 13.31
C LEU A 155 25.08 -25.57 12.68
N ASP A 156 24.80 -25.55 11.38
CA ASP A 156 24.35 -26.74 10.65
C ASP A 156 25.47 -27.79 10.57
N GLN A 157 26.72 -27.35 10.43
CA GLN A 157 27.90 -28.23 10.51
C GLN A 157 28.04 -28.87 11.90
N CYS A 158 27.93 -28.09 12.97
CA CYS A 158 27.95 -28.62 14.34
C CYS A 158 26.78 -29.57 14.63
N ARG A 159 25.58 -29.30 14.07
CA ARG A 159 24.44 -30.21 14.20
C ARG A 159 24.69 -31.54 13.48
N ALA A 160 25.25 -31.50 12.27
CA ALA A 160 25.62 -32.70 11.53
C ALA A 160 26.67 -33.54 12.27
N GLU A 161 27.68 -32.89 12.88
CA GLU A 161 28.68 -33.56 13.72
C GLU A 161 28.07 -34.18 14.99
N LEU A 162 27.13 -33.48 15.63
CA LEU A 162 26.44 -33.97 16.82
C LEU A 162 25.52 -35.16 16.52
N GLU A 163 24.84 -35.14 15.36
CA GLU A 163 24.08 -36.28 14.87
C GLU A 163 24.97 -37.47 14.51
N ALA A 164 26.12 -37.23 13.88
CA ALA A 164 27.10 -38.28 13.60
C ALA A 164 27.63 -38.92 14.89
N ALA A 165 27.92 -38.10 15.92
CA ALA A 165 28.33 -38.57 17.24
C ALA A 165 27.22 -39.37 17.94
N ARG A 166 25.96 -38.94 17.84
CA ARG A 166 24.80 -39.69 18.38
C ARG A 166 24.61 -41.03 17.67
N ARG A 167 24.75 -41.08 16.34
CA ARG A 167 24.68 -42.34 15.57
C ARG A 167 25.81 -43.29 16.01
N ALA A 168 27.03 -42.79 16.17
CA ALA A 168 28.16 -43.58 16.67
C ALA A 168 27.92 -44.10 18.10
N ALA A 169 27.40 -43.28 19.02
CA ALA A 169 27.06 -43.70 20.37
C ALA A 169 25.94 -44.76 20.39
N SER A 170 24.91 -44.60 19.55
CA SER A 170 23.82 -45.59 19.42
C SER A 170 24.31 -46.92 18.84
N ALA A 171 25.32 -46.90 17.96
CA ALA A 171 25.96 -48.10 17.44
C ALA A 171 26.81 -48.79 18.52
N GLY A 172 27.49 -48.02 19.37
CA GLY A 172 28.23 -48.52 20.54
C GLY A 172 27.31 -49.22 21.54
N HIS A 173 26.19 -48.60 21.93
CA HIS A 173 25.23 -49.24 22.83
C HIS A 173 24.58 -50.49 22.22
N ARG A 174 24.27 -50.50 20.91
CA ARG A 174 23.79 -51.73 20.25
C ARG A 174 24.82 -52.86 20.28
N ALA A 175 26.10 -52.55 20.15
CA ALA A 175 27.16 -53.55 20.27
C ALA A 175 27.32 -54.06 21.71
N GLU A 176 27.19 -53.20 22.72
CA GLU A 176 27.20 -53.61 24.14
C GLU A 176 26.00 -54.48 24.49
N VAL A 177 24.79 -54.12 24.02
CA VAL A 177 23.57 -54.92 24.23
C VAL A 177 23.72 -56.30 23.57
N ALA A 178 24.22 -56.37 22.34
CA ALA A 178 24.48 -57.65 21.67
C ALA A 178 25.50 -58.51 22.44
N HIS A 179 26.54 -57.91 23.01
CA HIS A 179 27.52 -58.62 23.83
C HIS A 179 26.93 -59.15 25.15
N LEU A 180 26.03 -58.38 25.77
CA LEU A 180 25.33 -58.79 26.99
C LEU A 180 24.31 -59.90 26.72
N GLU A 181 23.62 -59.86 25.58
CA GLU A 181 22.71 -60.93 25.15
C GLU A 181 23.46 -62.25 24.87
N GLU A 182 24.65 -62.16 24.25
CA GLU A 182 25.52 -63.33 24.03
C GLU A 182 26.03 -63.90 25.36
N ALA A 183 26.49 -63.05 26.28
CA ALA A 183 26.91 -63.47 27.63
C ALA A 183 25.77 -64.13 28.43
N LEU A 184 24.54 -63.60 28.33
CA LEU A 184 23.36 -64.17 28.97
C LEU A 184 22.98 -65.54 28.36
N ALA A 185 23.18 -65.72 27.05
CA ALA A 185 22.97 -66.98 26.36
C ALA A 185 24.00 -68.05 26.81
N GLU A 186 25.25 -67.66 26.98
CA GLU A 186 26.31 -68.52 27.53
C GLU A 186 26.02 -68.93 28.98
N GLU A 187 25.58 -68.00 29.83
CA GLU A 187 25.21 -68.28 31.21
C GLU A 187 24.01 -69.24 31.31
N LYS A 188 22.98 -69.05 30.46
CA LYS A 188 21.83 -69.97 30.37
C LYS A 188 22.25 -71.37 29.93
N ASN A 189 23.21 -71.50 29.02
CA ASN A 189 23.76 -72.79 28.61
C ASN A 189 24.61 -73.44 29.70
N ALA A 190 25.43 -72.67 30.42
CA ALA A 190 26.19 -73.15 31.58
C ALA A 190 25.26 -73.66 32.70
N ARG A 191 24.15 -72.95 32.96
CA ARG A 191 23.15 -73.34 33.97
C ARG A 191 22.40 -74.62 33.59
N ARG A 192 22.08 -74.81 32.30
CA ARG A 192 21.51 -76.07 31.78
C ARG A 192 22.46 -77.26 31.93
N SER A 193 23.76 -77.05 31.65
CA SER A 193 24.80 -78.06 31.83
C SER A 193 24.97 -78.45 33.31
N ALA A 194 24.96 -77.46 34.23
CA ALA A 194 25.03 -77.69 35.66
C ALA A 194 23.82 -78.47 36.21
N MET A 195 22.60 -78.18 35.71
CA MET A 195 21.41 -78.95 36.08
C MET A 195 21.47 -80.40 35.59
N GLN A 196 22.02 -80.65 34.39
CA GLN A 196 22.23 -82.01 33.88
C GLN A 196 23.24 -82.79 34.73
N ALA A 197 24.36 -82.15 35.13
CA ALA A 197 25.34 -82.77 36.03
C ALA A 197 24.75 -83.10 37.41
N HIS A 198 23.89 -82.23 37.95
CA HIS A 198 23.20 -82.50 39.21
C HIS A 198 22.20 -83.67 39.10
N ALA A 199 21.49 -83.79 37.97
CA ALA A 199 20.57 -84.90 37.72
C ALA A 199 21.31 -86.26 37.64
N GLU A 200 22.50 -86.29 37.03
CA GLU A 200 23.34 -87.49 36.98
C GLU A 200 23.89 -87.90 38.35
N LEU A 201 24.20 -86.93 39.21
CA LEU A 201 24.70 -87.18 40.56
C LEU A 201 23.62 -87.78 41.48
N MET A 202 22.38 -87.32 41.34
CA MET A 202 21.22 -87.90 42.06
C MET A 202 20.95 -89.34 41.64
N LYS A 203 21.10 -89.65 40.34
CA LYS A 203 20.93 -91.01 39.83
C LYS A 203 21.96 -92.00 40.40
N ARG A 204 23.21 -91.57 40.59
CA ARG A 204 24.27 -92.39 41.23
C ARG A 204 24.03 -92.61 42.72
N PHE A 205 23.41 -91.66 43.42
CA PHE A 205 23.03 -91.81 44.83
C PHE A 205 21.91 -92.84 45.02
N GLU A 206 20.95 -92.91 44.10
CA GLU A 206 19.88 -93.94 44.10
C GLU A 206 20.39 -95.36 43.79
N GLU A 207 21.48 -95.49 43.05
CA GLU A 207 22.13 -96.78 42.78
C GLU A 207 22.91 -97.29 44.00
N HIS A 208 23.61 -96.40 44.73
CA HIS A 208 24.36 -96.75 45.93
C HIS A 208 23.49 -97.16 47.13
N THR A 209 22.29 -96.60 47.25
CA THR A 209 21.34 -96.94 48.33
C THR A 209 20.69 -98.30 48.12
N LYS A 210 20.59 -98.78 46.86
CA LYS A 210 20.12 -100.13 46.53
C LYS A 210 21.17 -101.22 46.80
N GLU A 211 22.47 -100.90 46.70
CA GLU A 211 23.56 -101.85 47.02
C GLU A 211 23.81 -102.03 48.52
N ALA A 212 23.50 -101.01 49.34
CA ALA A 212 23.66 -101.07 50.80
C ALA A 212 22.61 -101.97 51.47
N ALA A 213 21.41 -102.07 50.90
CA ALA A 213 20.33 -102.94 51.41
C ALA A 213 20.61 -104.45 51.22
N GLY A 214 21.52 -104.83 50.33
CA GLY A 214 21.86 -106.22 50.03
C GLY A 214 22.84 -106.89 51.00
N ARG A 215 23.53 -106.13 51.87
CA ARG A 215 24.62 -106.67 52.72
C ARG A 215 24.23 -107.00 54.18
N ILE A 216 22.99 -106.74 54.58
CA ILE A 216 22.53 -106.95 55.97
C ILE A 216 21.87 -108.33 56.16
N ALA A 217 21.66 -109.11 55.09
CA ALA A 217 20.90 -110.36 55.15
C ALA A 217 21.73 -111.65 55.42
N THR A 218 23.02 -111.59 55.73
CA THR A 218 23.85 -112.79 55.94
C THR A 218 24.80 -112.71 57.13
N ALA A 219 24.27 -112.76 58.36
CA ALA A 219 25.08 -113.06 59.55
C ALA A 219 24.26 -113.48 60.78
N GLU A 220 23.42 -114.51 60.70
CA GLU A 220 22.88 -115.17 61.91
C GLU A 220 22.81 -116.70 61.75
N ALA A 221 23.91 -117.38 62.09
CA ALA A 221 23.91 -118.82 62.37
C ALA A 221 25.08 -119.20 63.29
N SER A 222 24.81 -119.30 64.60
CA SER A 222 25.26 -120.42 65.45
C SER A 222 24.95 -120.14 66.93
N ALA A 223 23.80 -120.65 67.38
CA ALA A 223 23.46 -120.79 68.78
C ALA A 223 23.99 -122.13 69.30
N THR A 224 24.65 -122.13 70.47
CA THR A 224 24.41 -123.06 71.60
C THR A 224 25.33 -122.74 72.79
N LYS A 225 24.92 -121.79 73.65
CA LYS A 225 25.28 -121.76 75.08
C LYS A 225 24.20 -121.09 75.95
N LEU A 226 22.95 -121.20 75.50
CA LEU A 226 21.76 -120.47 75.98
C LEU A 226 21.03 -121.18 77.14
N GLY A 227 21.72 -121.36 78.26
CA GLY A 227 21.08 -121.81 79.52
C GLY A 227 21.14 -120.78 80.63
N ARG A 228 22.23 -120.00 80.69
CA ARG A 228 22.43 -118.90 81.66
C ARG A 228 22.50 -117.52 80.99
N GLU A 229 22.64 -117.50 79.67
CA GLU A 229 22.47 -116.30 78.84
C GLU A 229 20.99 -115.92 78.65
N ALA A 230 20.01 -116.79 78.95
CA ALA A 230 18.58 -116.49 78.72
C ALA A 230 18.00 -115.39 79.64
N GLU A 231 18.54 -115.18 80.84
CA GLU A 231 18.14 -114.05 81.72
C GLU A 231 18.91 -112.77 81.40
N GLY A 232 20.19 -112.89 81.02
CA GLY A 232 20.97 -111.77 80.46
C GLY A 232 20.43 -111.30 79.11
N LEU A 233 19.93 -112.21 78.28
CA LEU A 233 19.24 -111.94 77.02
C LEU A 233 17.83 -111.43 77.26
N ARG A 234 17.11 -111.82 78.32
CA ARG A 234 15.84 -111.15 78.64
C ARG A 234 16.05 -109.68 79.02
N ARG A 235 17.11 -109.36 79.76
CA ARG A 235 17.49 -107.95 80.01
C ARG A 235 18.04 -107.26 78.76
N SER A 236 18.90 -107.92 77.98
CA SER A 236 19.44 -107.35 76.72
C SER A 236 18.40 -107.24 75.61
N VAL A 237 17.37 -108.09 75.59
CA VAL A 237 16.20 -107.99 74.70
C VAL A 237 15.24 -106.94 75.21
N GLN A 238 15.11 -106.73 76.52
CA GLN A 238 14.31 -105.62 77.06
C GLN A 238 15.01 -104.27 76.80
N GLU A 239 16.31 -104.16 77.10
CA GLU A 239 17.15 -103.03 76.71
C GLU A 239 17.21 -102.88 75.18
N GLY A 240 17.19 -103.98 74.44
CA GLY A 240 17.13 -104.01 72.98
C GLY A 240 15.80 -103.50 72.46
N LYS A 241 14.67 -103.84 73.10
CA LYS A 241 13.33 -103.32 72.80
C LYS A 241 13.19 -101.86 73.18
N GLU A 242 13.80 -101.43 74.27
CA GLU A 242 13.83 -100.02 74.68
C GLU A 242 14.72 -99.20 73.72
N ARG A 243 15.86 -99.74 73.29
CA ARG A 243 16.70 -99.16 72.23
C ARG A 243 15.98 -99.17 70.88
N GLU A 244 15.27 -100.23 70.53
CA GLU A 244 14.49 -100.33 69.30
C GLU A 244 13.31 -99.35 69.32
N ALA A 245 12.62 -99.20 70.45
CA ALA A 245 11.58 -98.19 70.62
C ALA A 245 12.16 -96.77 70.55
N GLY A 246 13.34 -96.55 71.14
CA GLY A 246 14.09 -95.30 71.03
C GLY A 246 14.49 -95.00 69.58
N LEU A 247 15.00 -95.98 68.85
CA LEU A 247 15.38 -95.87 67.43
C LEU A 247 14.15 -95.68 66.54
N ARG A 248 13.02 -96.34 66.81
CA ARG A 248 11.76 -96.11 66.09
C ARG A 248 11.22 -94.72 66.34
N LYS A 249 11.34 -94.21 67.57
CA LYS A 249 10.96 -92.84 67.90
C LYS A 249 11.88 -91.83 67.20
N ALA A 250 13.19 -92.06 67.20
CA ALA A 250 14.16 -91.23 66.49
C ALA A 250 13.95 -91.28 64.97
N LEU A 251 13.66 -92.45 64.41
CA LEU A 251 13.34 -92.63 62.99
C LEU A 251 12.04 -91.90 62.62
N ASN A 252 11.01 -91.96 63.47
CA ASN A 252 9.78 -91.20 63.24
C ASN A 252 10.02 -89.70 63.33
N GLN A 253 10.85 -89.24 64.29
CA GLN A 253 11.25 -87.84 64.37
C GLN A 253 12.06 -87.41 63.13
N GLU A 254 12.97 -88.25 62.62
CA GLU A 254 13.67 -87.96 61.37
C GLU A 254 12.71 -87.92 60.18
N LYS A 255 11.71 -88.81 60.11
CA LYS A 255 10.69 -88.77 59.06
C LYS A 255 9.85 -87.50 59.14
N GLU A 256 9.42 -87.10 60.32
CA GLU A 256 8.69 -85.85 60.55
C GLU A 256 9.53 -84.64 60.11
N LEU A 257 10.81 -84.58 60.52
CA LEU A 257 11.74 -83.52 60.09
C LEU A 257 11.98 -83.54 58.58
N HIS A 258 12.00 -84.71 57.95
CA HIS A 258 12.20 -84.84 56.51
C HIS A 258 10.95 -84.42 55.73
N GLU A 259 9.76 -84.78 56.21
CA GLU A 259 8.49 -84.31 55.68
C GLU A 259 8.36 -82.78 55.82
N GLU A 260 8.76 -82.21 56.95
CA GLU A 260 8.77 -80.77 57.19
C GLU A 260 9.78 -80.05 56.27
N ALA A 261 10.97 -80.62 56.07
CA ALA A 261 11.96 -80.12 55.11
C ALA A 261 11.47 -80.18 53.66
N LEU A 262 10.78 -81.26 53.26
CA LEU A 262 10.15 -81.38 51.94
C LEU A 262 9.03 -80.35 51.77
N HIS A 263 8.24 -80.09 52.81
CA HIS A 263 7.21 -79.07 52.79
C HIS A 263 7.79 -77.66 52.64
N MET A 264 8.89 -77.34 53.34
CA MET A 264 9.60 -76.08 53.17
C MET A 264 10.17 -75.91 51.76
N LEU A 265 10.82 -76.95 51.21
CA LEU A 265 11.33 -76.93 49.84
C LEU A 265 10.20 -76.78 48.80
N HIS A 266 9.04 -77.40 49.05
CA HIS A 266 7.88 -77.24 48.19
C HIS A 266 7.31 -75.82 48.26
N SER A 267 7.20 -75.23 49.46
CA SER A 267 6.79 -73.82 49.64
C SER A 267 7.74 -72.87 48.92
N GLN A 268 9.05 -73.05 49.09
CA GLN A 268 10.07 -72.24 48.40
C GLN A 268 9.99 -72.39 46.88
N ARG A 269 9.69 -73.59 46.38
CA ARG A 269 9.49 -73.80 44.94
C ARG A 269 8.27 -73.06 44.42
N ILE A 270 7.16 -73.08 45.15
CA ILE A 270 5.93 -72.34 44.81
C ILE A 270 6.19 -70.83 44.82
N GLU A 271 6.83 -70.33 45.88
CA GLU A 271 7.22 -68.91 45.99
C GLU A 271 8.14 -68.49 44.85
N SER A 272 9.14 -69.32 44.51
CA SER A 272 10.04 -69.07 43.38
C SER A 272 9.29 -69.06 42.04
N THR A 273 8.32 -69.95 41.83
CA THR A 273 7.49 -69.92 40.62
C THR A 273 6.59 -68.69 40.55
N HIS A 274 6.05 -68.23 41.68
CA HIS A 274 5.27 -66.99 41.74
C HIS A 274 6.14 -65.77 41.45
N GLN A 275 7.31 -65.67 42.05
CA GLN A 275 8.27 -64.59 41.76
C GLN A 275 8.69 -64.60 40.29
N SER A 276 8.98 -65.78 39.73
CA SER A 276 9.30 -65.90 38.31
C SER A 276 8.13 -65.46 37.43
N SER A 277 6.89 -65.81 37.77
CA SER A 277 5.71 -65.37 37.01
C SER A 277 5.45 -63.87 37.12
N HIS A 278 5.71 -63.28 38.30
CA HIS A 278 5.59 -61.84 38.53
C HIS A 278 6.63 -61.08 37.70
N LEU A 279 7.89 -61.49 37.76
CA LEU A 279 8.97 -60.89 36.97
C LEU A 279 8.71 -61.05 35.47
N GLN A 280 8.17 -62.19 35.03
CA GLN A 280 7.78 -62.40 33.64
C GLN A 280 6.68 -61.41 33.21
N SER A 281 5.65 -61.23 34.05
CA SER A 281 4.57 -60.26 33.80
C SER A 281 5.08 -58.82 33.76
N GLU A 282 6.02 -58.44 34.64
CA GLU A 282 6.64 -57.12 34.62
C GLU A 282 7.49 -56.91 33.36
N LEU A 283 8.20 -57.95 32.91
CA LEU A 283 8.96 -57.93 31.66
C LEU A 283 8.06 -57.77 30.43
N ASP A 284 6.95 -58.51 30.38
CA ASP A 284 5.98 -58.42 29.29
C ASP A 284 5.30 -57.03 29.28
N GLN A 285 4.99 -56.49 30.45
CA GLN A 285 4.43 -55.15 30.59
C GLN A 285 5.43 -54.06 30.15
N LEU A 286 6.68 -54.14 30.61
CA LEU A 286 7.74 -53.23 30.18
C LEU A 286 8.00 -53.33 28.68
N SER A 287 7.94 -54.53 28.10
CA SER A 287 8.07 -54.74 26.65
C SER A 287 6.94 -54.06 25.89
N SER A 288 5.70 -54.19 26.36
CA SER A 288 4.54 -53.52 25.74
C SER A 288 4.63 -52.00 25.86
N ASP A 289 5.06 -51.49 27.00
CA ASP A 289 5.25 -50.04 27.20
C ASP A 289 6.36 -49.49 26.29
N LEU A 290 7.42 -50.28 26.05
CA LEU A 290 8.52 -49.91 25.17
C LEU A 290 8.06 -49.88 23.70
N GLU A 291 7.32 -50.89 23.24
CA GLU A 291 6.70 -50.93 21.90
C GLU A 291 5.77 -49.72 21.68
N GLN A 292 4.93 -49.39 22.67
CA GLN A 292 4.08 -48.20 22.61
C GLN A 292 4.90 -46.91 22.51
N LYS A 293 6.03 -46.81 23.23
CA LYS A 293 6.91 -45.63 23.15
C LYS A 293 7.64 -45.55 21.81
N GLU A 294 8.01 -46.67 21.20
CA GLU A 294 8.58 -46.71 19.85
C GLU A 294 7.57 -46.20 18.81
N ASP A 295 6.30 -46.59 18.92
CA ASP A 295 5.22 -46.08 18.06
C ASP A 295 4.97 -44.58 18.26
N GLU A 296 4.99 -44.09 19.50
CA GLU A 296 4.90 -42.66 19.81
C GLU A 296 6.07 -41.87 19.19
N ILE A 297 7.30 -42.39 19.29
CA ILE A 297 8.48 -41.76 18.70
C ILE A 297 8.36 -41.71 17.17
N MET A 298 7.95 -42.80 16.54
CA MET A 298 7.74 -42.85 15.08
C MET A 298 6.67 -41.83 14.64
N ASN A 299 5.56 -41.73 15.37
CA ASN A 299 4.53 -40.73 15.09
C ASN A 299 5.06 -39.30 15.20
N ILE A 300 5.85 -39.00 16.24
CA ILE A 300 6.50 -37.69 16.41
C ILE A 300 7.47 -37.40 15.25
N GLU A 301 8.25 -38.40 14.81
CA GLU A 301 9.17 -38.25 13.67
C GLU A 301 8.41 -37.97 12.37
N PHE A 302 7.29 -38.66 12.12
CA PHE A 302 6.42 -38.38 10.97
C PHE A 302 5.81 -36.97 11.02
N GLU A 303 5.31 -36.54 12.18
CA GLU A 303 4.77 -35.19 12.35
C GLU A 303 5.84 -34.12 12.13
N MET A 304 7.05 -34.34 12.64
CA MET A 304 8.20 -33.45 12.45
C MET A 304 8.57 -33.31 10.97
N VAL A 305 8.60 -34.42 10.21
CA VAL A 305 8.82 -34.38 8.76
C VAL A 305 7.67 -33.64 8.06
N GLY A 306 6.43 -33.86 8.51
CA GLY A 306 5.27 -33.11 8.03
C GLY A 306 5.39 -31.60 8.25
N LEU A 307 5.86 -31.18 9.43
CA LEU A 307 6.13 -29.78 9.76
C LEU A 307 7.29 -29.21 8.94
N GLN A 308 8.36 -29.97 8.73
CA GLN A 308 9.49 -29.55 7.87
C GLN A 308 9.05 -29.34 6.42
N ASN A 309 8.22 -30.23 5.88
CA ASN A 309 7.67 -30.08 4.53
C ASN A 309 6.78 -28.84 4.44
N LYS A 310 5.87 -28.64 5.42
CA LYS A 310 5.04 -27.42 5.49
C LYS A 310 5.88 -26.14 5.57
N LEU A 311 6.95 -26.14 6.38
CA LEU A 311 7.86 -24.99 6.50
C LEU A 311 8.58 -24.72 5.17
N LYS A 312 9.01 -25.76 4.46
CA LYS A 312 9.65 -25.66 3.15
C LYS A 312 8.70 -25.11 2.09
N ASP A 313 7.45 -25.56 2.09
CA ASP A 313 6.41 -25.06 1.19
C ASP A 313 6.06 -23.60 1.50
N GLN A 314 5.97 -23.23 2.78
CA GLN A 314 5.80 -21.83 3.20
C GLN A 314 6.98 -20.96 2.74
N MET A 315 8.22 -21.41 2.92
CA MET A 315 9.40 -20.67 2.43
C MET A 315 9.37 -20.50 0.91
N ARG A 316 8.91 -21.51 0.17
CA ARG A 316 8.74 -21.42 -1.29
C ARG A 316 7.68 -20.37 -1.65
N LEU A 317 6.51 -20.39 -1.01
CA LEU A 317 5.47 -19.38 -1.22
C LEU A 317 5.96 -17.97 -0.87
N PHE A 318 6.74 -17.81 0.21
CA PHE A 318 7.35 -16.52 0.53
C PHE A 318 8.33 -16.05 -0.54
N SER A 319 9.10 -16.95 -1.15
CA SER A 319 10.02 -16.60 -2.25
C SER A 319 9.25 -16.20 -3.51
N GLU A 320 8.18 -16.91 -3.86
CA GLU A 320 7.31 -16.61 -5.00
C GLU A 320 6.60 -15.27 -4.80
N ASN A 321 6.02 -15.01 -3.63
CA ASN A 321 5.41 -13.71 -3.28
C ASN A 321 6.42 -12.57 -3.32
N ASN A 322 7.67 -12.78 -2.90
CA ASN A 322 8.70 -11.76 -2.95
C ASN A 322 9.13 -11.45 -4.40
N GLU A 323 9.19 -12.45 -5.27
CA GLU A 323 9.40 -12.24 -6.70
C GLU A 323 8.24 -11.48 -7.36
N GLU A 324 6.99 -11.81 -7.02
CA GLU A 324 5.81 -11.09 -7.51
C GLU A 324 5.79 -9.64 -7.03
N LEU A 325 6.13 -9.38 -5.77
CA LEU A 325 6.29 -8.03 -5.24
C LEU A 325 7.40 -7.25 -5.96
N LYS A 326 8.52 -7.90 -6.30
CA LYS A 326 9.58 -7.29 -7.11
C LYS A 326 9.09 -6.94 -8.52
N ARG A 327 8.40 -7.88 -9.20
CA ARG A 327 7.79 -7.61 -10.51
C ARG A 327 6.78 -6.47 -10.45
N GLY A 328 5.95 -6.42 -9.40
CA GLY A 328 5.01 -5.32 -9.16
C GLY A 328 5.72 -3.97 -8.97
N ARG A 329 6.82 -3.93 -8.21
CA ARG A 329 7.65 -2.72 -8.05
C ARG A 329 8.30 -2.27 -9.35
N GLU A 330 8.80 -3.20 -10.16
CA GLU A 330 9.38 -2.91 -11.47
C GLU A 330 8.33 -2.32 -12.43
N GLN A 331 7.12 -2.89 -12.45
CA GLN A 331 6.00 -2.36 -13.25
C GLN A 331 5.56 -0.97 -12.79
N LEU A 332 5.53 -0.71 -11.48
CA LEU A 332 5.24 0.62 -10.94
C LEU A 332 6.34 1.61 -11.33
N ALA A 333 7.61 1.24 -11.20
CA ALA A 333 8.72 2.09 -11.62
C ALA A 333 8.68 2.41 -13.13
N GLU A 334 8.29 1.43 -13.96
CA GLU A 334 8.10 1.66 -15.40
C GLU A 334 6.94 2.62 -15.68
N LYS A 335 5.80 2.46 -14.98
CA LYS A 335 4.65 3.36 -15.10
C LYS A 335 4.99 4.78 -14.62
N ASP A 336 5.70 4.91 -13.51
CA ASP A 336 6.18 6.19 -13.00
C ASP A 336 7.14 6.86 -13.99
N GLY A 337 8.04 6.09 -14.61
CA GLY A 337 8.90 6.60 -15.70
C GLY A 337 8.11 7.12 -16.90
N ARG A 338 7.05 6.40 -17.31
CA ARG A 338 6.14 6.85 -18.40
C ARG A 338 5.37 8.12 -18.00
N LEU A 339 4.90 8.20 -16.76
CA LEU A 339 4.21 9.39 -16.23
C LEU A 339 5.15 10.59 -16.17
N GLN A 340 6.37 10.43 -15.67
CA GLN A 340 7.37 11.49 -15.66
C GLN A 340 7.68 11.99 -17.09
N HIS A 341 7.79 11.08 -18.05
CA HIS A 341 7.96 11.46 -19.45
C HIS A 341 6.74 12.23 -20.01
N ALA A 342 5.52 11.79 -19.67
CA ALA A 342 4.30 12.47 -20.09
C ALA A 342 4.19 13.87 -19.47
N VAL A 343 4.55 14.03 -18.18
CA VAL A 343 4.58 15.33 -17.48
C VAL A 343 5.62 16.25 -18.12
N ARG A 344 6.85 15.78 -18.36
CA ARG A 344 7.86 16.58 -19.08
C ARG A 344 7.37 17.02 -20.46
N ARG A 345 6.71 16.12 -21.19
CA ARG A 345 6.14 16.46 -22.49
C ARG A 345 5.03 17.51 -22.39
N GLN A 346 4.22 17.45 -21.34
CA GLN A 346 3.20 18.46 -21.05
C GLN A 346 3.85 19.81 -20.70
N GLU A 347 4.89 19.83 -19.88
CA GLU A 347 5.67 21.04 -19.55
C GLU A 347 6.27 21.68 -20.81
N GLU A 348 6.87 20.87 -21.70
CA GLU A 348 7.37 21.34 -23.00
C GLU A 348 6.26 21.97 -23.87
N LEU A 349 5.08 21.34 -23.93
CA LEU A 349 3.95 21.87 -24.70
C LEU A 349 3.41 23.17 -24.08
N VAL A 350 3.35 23.27 -22.76
CA VAL A 350 2.96 24.51 -22.06
C VAL A 350 3.98 25.60 -22.32
N GLN A 351 5.29 25.28 -22.31
CA GLN A 351 6.34 26.24 -22.66
C GLN A 351 6.19 26.73 -24.11
N GLN A 352 5.95 25.83 -25.07
CA GLN A 352 5.69 26.20 -26.46
C GLN A 352 4.44 27.07 -26.61
N MET A 353 3.37 26.78 -25.86
CA MET A 353 2.15 27.59 -25.85
C MET A 353 2.40 28.98 -25.26
N ASN A 354 3.18 29.08 -24.19
CA ASN A 354 3.57 30.35 -23.58
C ASN A 354 4.42 31.18 -24.54
N GLU A 355 5.40 30.57 -25.23
CA GLU A 355 6.20 31.22 -26.28
C GLU A 355 5.35 31.70 -27.47
N ALA A 356 4.35 30.91 -27.88
CA ALA A 356 3.42 31.32 -28.93
C ALA A 356 2.55 32.51 -28.46
N THR A 357 2.13 32.49 -27.19
CA THR A 357 1.32 33.55 -26.59
C THR A 357 2.10 34.84 -26.46
N THR A 358 3.37 34.80 -26.02
CA THR A 358 4.22 36.00 -25.95
C THR A 358 4.49 36.58 -27.34
N LYS A 359 4.79 35.74 -28.35
CA LYS A 359 4.92 36.18 -29.75
C LYS A 359 3.64 36.82 -30.30
N LEU A 360 2.46 36.30 -29.92
CA LEU A 360 1.18 36.90 -30.29
C LEU A 360 0.97 38.24 -29.59
N GLN A 361 1.28 38.34 -28.30
CA GLN A 361 1.21 39.61 -27.55
C GLN A 361 2.15 40.66 -28.13
N GLU A 362 3.38 40.30 -28.49
CA GLU A 362 4.33 41.18 -29.18
C GLU A 362 3.78 41.68 -30.52
N LYS A 363 3.19 40.79 -31.33
CA LYS A 363 2.54 41.18 -32.59
C LYS A 363 1.33 42.09 -32.37
N VAL A 364 0.51 41.82 -31.35
CA VAL A 364 -0.62 42.69 -31.00
C VAL A 364 -0.12 44.07 -30.56
N ALA A 365 0.97 44.14 -29.79
CA ALA A 365 1.59 45.40 -29.39
C ALA A 365 2.15 46.16 -30.62
N GLN A 366 2.83 45.47 -31.54
CA GLN A 366 3.32 46.04 -32.80
C GLN A 366 2.17 46.60 -33.66
N LEU A 367 1.12 45.81 -33.89
CA LEU A 367 -0.05 46.24 -34.65
C LEU A 367 -0.79 47.41 -33.98
N SER A 368 -0.84 47.43 -32.64
CA SER A 368 -1.43 48.55 -31.90
C SER A 368 -0.61 49.82 -32.09
N HIS A 369 0.71 49.72 -32.06
CA HIS A 369 1.61 50.84 -32.33
C HIS A 369 1.50 51.34 -33.78
N GLU A 370 1.43 50.44 -34.76
CA GLU A 370 1.19 50.80 -36.18
C GLU A 370 -0.17 51.49 -36.36
N LEU A 371 -1.22 51.02 -35.69
CA LEU A 371 -2.54 51.65 -35.69
C LEU A 371 -2.51 53.05 -35.06
N GLU A 372 -1.84 53.23 -33.93
CA GLU A 372 -1.64 54.55 -33.31
C GLU A 372 -0.85 55.49 -34.22
N GLY A 373 0.23 54.99 -34.85
CA GLY A 373 0.99 55.73 -35.86
C GLY A 373 0.13 56.15 -37.04
N SER A 374 -0.73 55.25 -37.55
CA SER A 374 -1.68 55.58 -38.62
C SER A 374 -2.70 56.63 -38.19
N ARG A 375 -3.24 56.53 -36.96
CA ARG A 375 -4.18 57.52 -36.40
C ARG A 375 -3.53 58.89 -36.26
N ALA A 376 -2.29 58.95 -35.77
CA ALA A 376 -1.54 60.20 -35.69
C ALA A 376 -1.30 60.81 -37.08
N ALA A 377 -0.97 60.00 -38.08
CA ALA A 377 -0.82 60.45 -39.47
C ALA A 377 -2.13 60.96 -40.08
N TYR A 378 -3.28 60.33 -39.76
CA TYR A 378 -4.59 60.83 -40.19
C TYR A 378 -4.96 62.14 -39.49
N GLN A 379 -4.65 62.29 -38.19
CA GLN A 379 -4.88 63.53 -37.46
C GLN A 379 -4.05 64.69 -38.01
N THR A 380 -2.77 64.46 -38.33
CA THR A 380 -1.93 65.51 -38.95
C THR A 380 -2.41 65.85 -40.35
N LEU A 381 -2.86 64.87 -41.13
CA LEU A 381 -3.49 65.11 -42.43
C LEU A 381 -4.79 65.91 -42.27
N GLU A 382 -5.64 65.57 -41.30
CA GLU A 382 -6.88 66.29 -41.03
C GLU A 382 -6.59 67.74 -40.62
N GLN A 383 -5.66 67.97 -39.70
CA GLN A 383 -5.21 69.32 -39.32
C GLN A 383 -4.67 70.10 -40.52
N HIS A 384 -3.88 69.47 -41.39
CA HIS A 384 -3.38 70.08 -42.61
C HIS A 384 -4.53 70.43 -43.57
N THR A 385 -5.50 69.53 -43.78
CA THR A 385 -6.67 69.82 -44.62
C THR A 385 -7.52 70.94 -44.05
N GLN A 386 -7.73 70.99 -42.72
CA GLN A 386 -8.43 72.09 -42.06
C GLN A 386 -7.69 73.42 -42.21
N ALA A 387 -6.36 73.42 -42.10
CA ALA A 387 -5.54 74.61 -42.33
C ALA A 387 -5.65 75.11 -43.79
N VAL A 388 -5.62 74.20 -44.77
CA VAL A 388 -5.81 74.55 -46.20
C VAL A 388 -7.22 75.08 -46.46
N ILE A 389 -8.25 74.46 -45.89
CA ILE A 389 -9.63 74.95 -45.98
C ILE A 389 -9.73 76.35 -45.39
N SER A 390 -9.20 76.57 -44.18
CA SER A 390 -9.23 77.87 -43.51
C SER A 390 -8.51 78.93 -44.35
N ARG A 391 -7.36 78.58 -44.95
CA ARG A 391 -6.65 79.46 -45.89
C ARG A 391 -7.52 79.79 -47.10
N HIS A 392 -8.14 78.81 -47.74
CA HIS A 392 -9.04 79.06 -48.88
C HIS A 392 -10.28 79.85 -48.51
N GLU A 393 -10.82 79.67 -47.30
CA GLU A 393 -11.91 80.50 -46.76
C GLU A 393 -11.46 81.95 -46.59
N THR A 394 -10.29 82.20 -46.00
CA THR A 394 -9.74 83.56 -45.91
C THR A 394 -9.43 84.17 -47.27
N GLU A 395 -8.91 83.41 -48.23
CA GLU A 395 -8.68 83.87 -49.61
C GLU A 395 -10.01 84.17 -50.30
N ARG A 396 -11.04 83.35 -50.10
CA ARG A 396 -12.39 83.58 -50.61
C ARG A 396 -13.01 84.83 -49.99
N GLU A 397 -12.86 85.04 -48.69
CA GLU A 397 -13.33 86.26 -48.01
C GLU A 397 -12.60 87.50 -48.53
N LYS A 398 -11.27 87.43 -48.72
CA LYS A 398 -10.49 88.49 -49.37
C LYS A 398 -11.01 88.78 -50.78
N LEU A 399 -11.22 87.75 -51.60
CA LEU A 399 -11.78 87.91 -52.94
C LEU A 399 -13.21 88.46 -52.92
N ILE A 400 -14.02 88.11 -51.93
CA ILE A 400 -15.36 88.69 -51.73
C ILE A 400 -15.24 90.17 -51.37
N LEU A 401 -14.32 90.54 -50.49
CA LEU A 401 -14.05 91.93 -50.12
C LEU A 401 -13.51 92.72 -51.31
N GLU A 402 -12.59 92.15 -52.09
CA GLU A 402 -12.07 92.75 -53.32
C GLU A 402 -13.16 92.88 -54.38
N LEU A 403 -14.03 91.89 -54.56
CA LEU A 403 -15.19 91.99 -55.45
C LEU A 403 -16.21 93.01 -54.96
N ALA A 404 -16.44 93.11 -53.64
CA ALA A 404 -17.31 94.13 -53.06
C ALA A 404 -16.70 95.52 -53.21
N HIS A 405 -15.38 95.64 -53.06
CA HIS A 405 -14.64 96.87 -53.27
C HIS A 405 -14.66 97.26 -54.74
N ALA A 406 -14.32 96.37 -55.66
CA ALA A 406 -14.43 96.58 -57.10
C ALA A 406 -15.87 96.88 -57.55
N ARG A 407 -16.89 96.28 -56.92
CA ARG A 407 -18.29 96.65 -57.14
C ARG A 407 -18.59 98.04 -56.59
N SER A 408 -18.09 98.41 -55.42
CA SER A 408 -18.24 99.75 -54.85
C SER A 408 -17.49 100.81 -55.66
N GLU A 409 -16.34 100.46 -56.23
CA GLU A 409 -15.57 101.29 -57.16
C GLU A 409 -16.25 101.36 -58.52
N SER A 410 -16.89 100.28 -58.99
CA SER A 410 -17.70 100.32 -60.21
C SER A 410 -19.01 101.08 -60.02
N ALA A 411 -19.58 101.06 -58.81
CA ALA A 411 -20.76 101.83 -58.44
C ALA A 411 -20.39 103.29 -58.23
N SER A 412 -19.25 103.59 -57.61
CA SER A 412 -18.72 104.96 -57.51
C SER A 412 -18.22 105.46 -58.86
N ALA A 413 -17.74 104.58 -59.76
CA ALA A 413 -17.44 104.89 -61.15
C ALA A 413 -18.72 105.07 -61.97
N ALA A 414 -19.80 104.35 -61.69
CA ALA A 414 -21.11 104.56 -62.29
C ALA A 414 -21.78 105.86 -61.79
N ASP A 415 -21.60 106.20 -60.52
CA ASP A 415 -21.99 107.49 -59.95
C ASP A 415 -21.09 108.61 -60.49
N ALA A 416 -19.78 108.36 -60.64
CA ALA A 416 -18.85 109.27 -61.30
C ALA A 416 -19.17 109.39 -62.79
N GLN A 417 -19.71 108.35 -63.44
CA GLN A 417 -20.14 108.34 -64.83
C GLN A 417 -21.52 108.97 -64.98
N ALA A 418 -22.41 108.90 -63.99
CA ALA A 418 -23.64 109.70 -63.94
C ALA A 418 -23.35 111.19 -63.66
N ILE A 419 -22.31 111.48 -62.86
CA ILE A 419 -21.74 112.82 -62.69
C ILE A 419 -21.01 113.24 -63.97
N ASN A 420 -20.35 112.32 -64.67
CA ASN A 420 -19.68 112.61 -65.94
C ASN A 420 -20.70 112.80 -67.06
N ASP A 421 -21.84 112.08 -67.09
CA ASP A 421 -22.94 112.28 -68.03
C ASP A 421 -23.68 113.60 -67.74
N ARG A 422 -23.76 113.99 -66.45
CA ARG A 422 -24.27 115.30 -66.03
C ARG A 422 -23.29 116.43 -66.35
N LEU A 423 -21.99 116.20 -66.19
CA LEU A 423 -20.90 117.08 -66.60
C LEU A 423 -20.67 117.06 -68.12
N GLU A 424 -21.08 116.02 -68.84
CA GLU A 424 -21.03 115.90 -70.30
C GLU A 424 -22.25 116.57 -70.93
N ALA A 425 -23.40 116.60 -70.25
CA ALA A 425 -24.51 117.49 -70.59
C ALA A 425 -24.14 118.97 -70.34
N GLU A 426 -23.43 119.28 -69.24
CA GLU A 426 -22.91 120.62 -68.97
C GLU A 426 -21.71 120.97 -69.88
N ARG A 427 -20.86 120.00 -70.26
CA ARG A 427 -19.78 120.16 -71.24
C ARG A 427 -20.30 120.20 -72.66
N GLN A 428 -21.43 119.62 -73.03
CA GLN A 428 -22.04 119.84 -74.35
C GLN A 428 -22.62 121.25 -74.48
N ALA A 429 -23.03 121.87 -73.36
CA ALA A 429 -23.33 123.31 -73.33
C ALA A 429 -22.07 124.18 -73.37
N PHE A 430 -21.01 123.79 -72.66
CA PHE A 430 -19.76 124.56 -72.51
C PHE A 430 -18.71 124.33 -73.64
N MET A 431 -18.74 123.20 -74.35
CA MET A 431 -17.90 122.90 -75.52
C MET A 431 -18.41 123.57 -76.80
N SER A 432 -19.61 124.18 -76.76
CA SER A 432 -20.03 125.18 -77.76
C SER A 432 -19.41 126.57 -77.50
N GLU A 433 -18.94 126.83 -76.27
CA GLU A 433 -18.26 128.06 -75.85
C GLU A 433 -16.72 127.92 -75.76
N LEU A 434 -16.17 126.69 -75.82
CA LEU A 434 -14.72 126.41 -75.77
C LEU A 434 -14.16 125.76 -77.04
N ALA A 435 -14.78 126.05 -78.19
CA ALA A 435 -14.16 125.89 -79.50
C ALA A 435 -13.08 126.97 -79.80
N GLU A 436 -12.81 127.87 -78.84
CA GLU A 436 -11.80 128.93 -78.92
C GLU A 436 -10.46 128.64 -78.21
N ALA A 437 -10.24 127.44 -77.66
CA ALA A 437 -8.95 127.10 -77.06
C ALA A 437 -8.52 125.65 -77.31
N ARG A 438 -8.24 125.34 -78.59
CA ARG A 438 -7.27 124.31 -78.96
C ARG A 438 -5.90 124.75 -78.45
N THR A 439 -5.21 123.90 -77.68
CA THR A 439 -3.95 123.23 -78.06
C THR A 439 -3.20 122.72 -76.82
N GLU A 440 -2.64 121.50 -76.93
CA GLU A 440 -1.56 120.91 -76.12
C GLU A 440 -1.93 120.33 -74.74
N VAL A 441 -1.48 119.16 -74.30
CA VAL A 441 -0.57 118.13 -74.85
C VAL A 441 -0.75 116.86 -74.00
N ASP A 442 -0.60 115.73 -74.66
CA ASP A 442 -0.58 114.36 -74.15
C ASP A 442 0.40 114.11 -72.97
N GLY A 443 0.02 113.17 -72.10
CA GLY A 443 0.88 112.70 -71.00
C GLY A 443 0.33 111.46 -70.29
N LEU A 444 0.00 110.42 -71.05
CA LEU A 444 -0.20 109.07 -70.54
C LEU A 444 1.15 108.42 -70.16
N GLU A 445 1.07 107.37 -69.33
CA GLU A 445 2.06 106.29 -69.15
C GLU A 445 3.15 106.46 -68.07
N ALA A 446 2.82 106.15 -66.79
CA ALA A 446 3.86 105.93 -65.77
C ALA A 446 3.51 105.01 -64.58
N LEU A 447 2.46 104.17 -64.60
CA LEU A 447 2.16 103.28 -63.45
C LEU A 447 1.71 101.87 -63.86
N ARG A 448 2.58 101.17 -64.61
CA ARG A 448 2.45 99.72 -64.87
C ARG A 448 3.73 98.96 -64.52
N GLY A 449 4.32 99.29 -63.36
CA GLY A 449 5.61 98.73 -62.90
C GLY A 449 5.64 98.20 -61.46
N ALA A 450 4.54 98.24 -60.70
CA ALA A 450 4.56 98.00 -59.25
C ALA A 450 3.99 96.65 -58.78
N ALA A 451 3.79 95.66 -59.66
CA ALA A 451 3.17 94.37 -59.30
C ALA A 451 4.11 93.14 -59.40
N GLN A 452 5.43 93.32 -59.45
CA GLN A 452 6.40 92.22 -59.60
C GLN A 452 7.47 92.10 -58.49
N GLN A 453 7.33 92.82 -57.39
CA GLN A 453 8.30 92.76 -56.26
C GLN A 453 7.81 92.03 -55.00
N GLU A 454 6.51 91.78 -54.83
CA GLU A 454 5.98 91.08 -53.65
C GLU A 454 6.12 89.56 -53.70
N ALA A 455 6.22 88.94 -54.88
CA ALA A 455 6.40 87.49 -54.99
C ALA A 455 7.84 86.99 -54.69
N ARG A 456 8.79 87.89 -54.44
CA ARG A 456 10.19 87.53 -54.15
C ARG A 456 10.53 87.44 -52.66
N PHE A 457 9.70 87.98 -51.76
CA PHE A 457 9.99 87.97 -50.32
C PHE A 457 9.47 86.73 -49.57
N GLU A 458 8.41 86.08 -50.05
CA GLU A 458 7.87 84.87 -49.38
C GLU A 458 8.67 83.60 -49.66
N LEU A 459 9.51 83.58 -50.70
CA LEU A 459 10.38 82.42 -51.03
C LEU A 459 11.71 82.40 -50.26
N ASP A 460 12.13 83.51 -49.66
CA ASP A 460 13.35 83.57 -48.84
C ASP A 460 13.08 83.27 -47.35
N GLY A 461 11.84 83.44 -46.87
CA GLY A 461 11.42 83.03 -45.51
C GLY A 461 11.40 81.51 -45.34
N VAL A 462 10.81 80.78 -46.29
CA VAL A 462 10.72 79.30 -46.24
C VAL A 462 12.10 78.64 -46.42
N ARG A 463 13.06 79.31 -47.09
CA ARG A 463 14.45 78.84 -47.22
C ARG A 463 15.30 79.07 -45.97
N ALA A 464 14.89 79.95 -45.06
CA ALA A 464 15.58 80.16 -43.78
C ALA A 464 15.18 79.11 -42.72
N GLU A 465 13.91 78.72 -42.69
CA GLU A 465 13.40 77.69 -41.76
C GLU A 465 13.89 76.27 -42.13
N LEU A 466 14.05 75.98 -43.42
CA LEU A 466 14.67 74.72 -43.90
C LEU A 466 16.18 74.63 -43.62
N ARG A 467 16.88 75.77 -43.46
CA ARG A 467 18.28 75.78 -43.01
C ARG A 467 18.40 75.60 -41.49
N GLN A 468 17.50 76.20 -40.70
CA GLN A 468 17.47 75.97 -39.25
C GLN A 468 17.11 74.52 -38.88
N ALA A 469 16.23 73.86 -39.64
CA ALA A 469 15.94 72.44 -39.44
C ALA A 469 17.11 71.52 -39.86
N ALA A 470 17.88 71.88 -40.89
CA ALA A 470 19.07 71.14 -41.30
C ALA A 470 20.21 71.27 -40.28
N ASP A 471 20.44 72.47 -39.74
CA ASP A 471 21.47 72.73 -38.72
C ASP A 471 21.13 72.03 -37.39
N ALA A 472 19.85 71.89 -37.04
CA ALA A 472 19.42 71.14 -35.84
C ALA A 472 19.66 69.62 -35.96
N ILE A 473 19.48 69.05 -37.16
CA ILE A 473 19.75 67.62 -37.43
C ILE A 473 21.27 67.35 -37.43
N GLU A 474 22.08 68.29 -37.92
CA GLU A 474 23.54 68.19 -37.90
C GLU A 474 24.10 68.33 -36.48
N LEU A 475 23.51 69.20 -35.64
CA LEU A 475 23.84 69.31 -34.22
C LEU A 475 23.49 68.03 -33.44
N GLN A 476 22.37 67.37 -33.77
CA GLN A 476 21.95 66.12 -33.15
C GLN A 476 22.87 64.95 -33.55
N ARG A 477 23.37 64.93 -34.79
CA ARG A 477 24.39 63.95 -35.24
C ARG A 477 25.75 64.19 -34.59
N GLN A 478 26.14 65.44 -34.36
CA GLN A 478 27.38 65.76 -33.64
C GLN A 478 27.30 65.40 -32.15
N LEU A 479 26.12 65.52 -31.54
CA LEU A 479 25.89 65.10 -30.15
C LEU A 479 25.89 63.57 -29.99
N THR A 480 25.33 62.82 -30.94
CA THR A 480 25.41 61.35 -30.91
C THR A 480 26.83 60.86 -31.18
N ALA A 481 27.55 61.47 -32.12
CA ALA A 481 28.95 61.14 -32.38
C ALA A 481 29.86 61.44 -31.18
N LYS A 482 29.66 62.58 -30.49
CA LYS A 482 30.38 62.88 -29.25
C LYS A 482 30.01 61.96 -28.08
N HIS A 483 28.76 61.49 -28.02
CA HIS A 483 28.36 60.53 -27.00
C HIS A 483 29.02 59.17 -27.23
N GLU A 484 29.14 58.74 -28.49
CA GLU A 484 29.86 57.52 -28.86
C GLU A 484 31.38 57.65 -28.65
N GLU A 485 31.99 58.81 -28.93
CA GLU A 485 33.41 59.08 -28.59
C GLU A 485 33.66 59.06 -27.08
N LEU A 486 32.75 59.62 -26.27
CA LEU A 486 32.86 59.57 -24.80
C LEU A 486 32.66 58.15 -24.25
N GLN A 487 31.78 57.35 -24.85
CA GLN A 487 31.62 55.94 -24.48
C GLN A 487 32.81 55.07 -24.92
N HIS A 488 33.46 55.40 -26.04
CA HIS A 488 34.68 54.71 -26.46
C HIS A 488 35.88 55.09 -25.58
N GLY A 489 36.04 56.38 -25.24
CA GLY A 489 37.06 56.84 -24.32
C GLY A 489 36.92 56.26 -22.91
N LEU A 490 35.69 56.15 -22.38
CA LEU A 490 35.43 55.49 -21.09
C LEU A 490 35.74 53.98 -21.11
N ARG A 491 35.62 53.31 -22.27
CA ARG A 491 35.98 51.90 -22.42
C ARG A 491 37.50 51.71 -22.53
N GLU A 492 38.20 52.62 -23.19
CA GLU A 492 39.66 52.61 -23.26
C GLU A 492 40.31 52.95 -21.91
N GLU A 493 39.79 53.94 -21.18
CA GLU A 493 40.26 54.25 -19.83
C GLU A 493 40.00 53.11 -18.83
N HIS A 494 38.88 52.38 -18.99
CA HIS A 494 38.61 51.19 -18.19
C HIS A 494 39.52 50.01 -18.54
N ALA A 495 39.85 49.82 -19.82
CA ALA A 495 40.80 48.79 -20.25
C ALA A 495 42.21 49.08 -19.72
N GLU A 496 42.66 50.33 -19.81
CA GLU A 496 43.96 50.74 -19.25
C GLU A 496 44.02 50.66 -17.71
N ALA A 497 42.91 50.89 -17.01
CA ALA A 497 42.86 50.73 -15.55
C ALA A 497 42.94 49.26 -15.11
N VAL A 498 42.41 48.33 -15.91
CA VAL A 498 42.48 46.88 -15.68
C VAL A 498 43.90 46.37 -15.95
N ASP A 499 44.57 46.85 -16.99
CA ASP A 499 45.97 46.46 -17.28
C ASP A 499 46.95 46.99 -16.21
N ARG A 500 46.72 48.20 -15.67
CA ARG A 500 47.53 48.75 -14.55
C ARG A 500 47.32 48.01 -13.22
N LEU A 501 46.18 47.34 -13.02
CA LEU A 501 45.94 46.49 -11.86
C LEU A 501 46.63 45.13 -12.00
N ALA A 502 46.64 44.56 -13.21
CA ALA A 502 47.38 43.32 -13.50
C ALA A 502 48.90 43.48 -13.34
N GLU A 503 49.48 44.64 -13.71
CA GLU A 503 50.91 44.94 -13.48
C GLU A 503 51.26 45.13 -11.99
N ARG A 504 50.31 45.61 -11.17
CA ARG A 504 50.50 45.76 -9.72
C ARG A 504 50.54 44.41 -8.99
N ASP A 505 49.73 43.46 -9.43
CA ASP A 505 49.70 42.12 -8.85
C ASP A 505 50.95 41.30 -9.24
N ALA A 506 51.51 41.52 -10.43
CA ALA A 506 52.81 40.97 -10.82
C ALA A 506 54.00 41.57 -10.01
N SER A 507 53.92 42.86 -9.64
CA SER A 507 54.95 43.52 -8.82
C SER A 507 54.96 43.06 -7.35
N LEU A 508 53.79 42.70 -6.81
CA LEU A 508 53.67 42.21 -5.43
C LEU A 508 54.14 40.75 -5.26
N ALA A 509 54.12 39.94 -6.33
CA ALA A 509 54.70 38.60 -6.33
C ALA A 509 56.24 38.62 -6.25
N GLY A 510 56.91 39.62 -6.83
CA GLY A 510 58.37 39.76 -6.80
C GLY A 510 58.96 40.25 -5.46
N MET A 511 58.17 40.92 -4.60
CA MET A 511 58.66 41.40 -3.30
C MET A 511 58.64 40.31 -2.20
N ALA A 512 57.96 39.19 -2.40
CA ALA A 512 57.94 38.07 -1.47
C ALA A 512 59.23 37.22 -1.52
N GLU A 513 59.95 37.23 -2.65
CA GLU A 513 61.18 36.46 -2.86
C GLU A 513 62.41 37.15 -2.22
N VAL A 514 62.39 38.47 -2.04
CA VAL A 514 63.51 39.26 -1.47
C VAL A 514 63.52 39.24 0.07
N VAL A 515 62.42 38.89 0.74
CA VAL A 515 62.34 38.80 2.22
C VAL A 515 62.88 37.46 2.74
N ALA A 516 62.94 36.42 1.90
CA ALA A 516 63.46 35.10 2.28
C ALA A 516 65.00 35.04 2.33
N GLU A 517 65.70 35.81 1.50
CA GLU A 517 67.17 35.76 1.42
C GLU A 517 67.90 36.60 2.49
N LEU A 518 67.22 37.56 3.13
CA LEU A 518 67.82 38.42 4.17
C LEU A 518 67.84 37.82 5.59
N ARG A 519 67.25 36.63 5.81
CA ARG A 519 67.27 35.93 7.12
C ARG A 519 68.43 34.93 7.27
N GLY A 520 69.12 34.55 6.20
CA GLY A 520 70.11 33.46 6.19
C GLY A 520 71.58 33.83 6.52
N VAL A 521 71.88 35.12 6.77
CA VAL A 521 73.27 35.61 6.91
C VAL A 521 73.61 36.10 8.33
N ALA A 522 72.63 36.35 9.19
CA ALA A 522 72.89 36.87 10.55
C ALA A 522 73.24 35.80 11.62
N GLU A 523 73.05 34.51 11.34
CA GLU A 523 73.16 33.44 12.37
C GLU A 523 74.51 32.68 12.39
N ARG A 524 75.51 33.08 11.58
CA ARG A 524 76.76 32.30 11.44
C ARG A 524 77.99 32.80 12.21
N CYS A 525 77.88 33.75 13.14
CA CYS A 525 79.05 34.25 13.89
C CYS A 525 78.93 34.30 15.43
N GLY A 526 78.03 33.53 16.05
CA GLY A 526 77.87 33.46 17.52
C GLY A 526 78.15 32.09 18.14
N ALA A 527 78.73 31.14 17.40
CA ALA A 527 78.88 29.76 17.83
C ALA A 527 80.33 29.44 18.21
N GLN A 528 80.66 29.54 19.50
CA GLN A 528 81.61 28.61 20.16
C GLN A 528 81.80 28.83 21.68
N ALA A 529 81.37 29.96 22.26
CA ALA A 529 81.47 30.18 23.72
C ALA A 529 80.16 29.93 24.49
N SER A 530 79.01 29.83 23.80
CA SER A 530 77.71 29.47 24.39
C SER A 530 77.43 27.98 24.41
N MET A 531 78.30 27.14 23.83
CA MET A 531 78.02 25.72 23.59
C MET A 531 77.83 24.87 24.86
N HIS A 532 78.37 25.28 26.02
CA HIS A 532 78.23 24.51 27.26
C HIS A 532 77.05 24.96 28.14
N GLU A 533 76.73 26.25 28.21
CA GLU A 533 75.47 26.73 28.82
C GLU A 533 74.25 26.44 27.94
N ALA A 534 74.39 26.51 26.61
CA ALA A 534 73.37 26.09 25.67
C ALA A 534 73.16 24.57 25.67
N ALA A 535 74.15 23.74 26.04
CA ALA A 535 73.94 22.30 26.16
C ALA A 535 73.11 21.93 27.40
N ALA A 536 73.31 22.63 28.53
CA ALA A 536 72.49 22.46 29.74
C ALA A 536 71.08 23.04 29.55
N SER A 537 70.98 24.26 29.02
CA SER A 537 69.70 24.89 28.64
C SER A 537 68.99 24.12 27.53
N SER A 538 69.71 23.50 26.57
CA SER A 538 69.12 22.63 25.54
C SER A 538 68.68 21.29 26.14
N ALA A 539 69.37 20.74 27.14
CA ALA A 539 68.92 19.54 27.83
C ALA A 539 67.63 19.81 28.63
N GLU A 540 67.56 20.93 29.35
CA GLU A 540 66.35 21.36 30.07
C GLU A 540 65.22 21.75 29.10
N ALA A 541 65.52 22.42 27.98
CA ALA A 541 64.54 22.73 26.95
C ALA A 541 64.03 21.45 26.26
N ARG A 542 64.89 20.47 25.98
CA ARG A 542 64.49 19.15 25.46
C ARG A 542 63.67 18.37 26.47
N GLN A 543 63.98 18.45 27.77
CA GLN A 543 63.17 17.83 28.81
C GLN A 543 61.80 18.52 28.97
N ALA A 544 61.74 19.85 28.86
CA ALA A 544 60.49 20.59 28.86
C ALA A 544 59.67 20.32 27.60
N GLU A 545 60.33 20.15 26.45
CA GLU A 545 59.70 19.80 25.18
C GLU A 545 59.18 18.37 25.18
N THR A 546 59.93 17.39 25.71
CA THR A 546 59.41 16.03 25.87
C THR A 546 58.29 15.95 26.90
N ALA A 547 58.35 16.74 27.98
CA ALA A 547 57.25 16.85 28.94
C ALA A 547 55.99 17.45 28.31
N ARG A 548 56.11 18.47 27.46
CA ARG A 548 55.00 19.03 26.67
C ARG A 548 54.46 18.04 25.66
N GLN A 549 55.33 17.36 24.91
CA GLN A 549 54.93 16.32 23.97
C GLN A 549 54.21 15.16 24.68
N LEU A 550 54.65 14.79 25.89
CA LEU A 550 53.96 13.79 26.71
C LEU A 550 52.59 14.29 27.18
N GLN A 551 52.48 15.55 27.63
CA GLN A 551 51.20 16.16 28.00
C GLN A 551 50.24 16.27 26.82
N ASP A 552 50.71 16.71 25.66
CA ASP A 552 49.94 16.80 24.42
C ASP A 552 49.49 15.42 23.96
N SER A 553 50.38 14.41 24.02
CA SER A 553 50.03 13.03 23.72
C SER A 553 49.02 12.45 24.72
N SER A 554 49.11 12.80 26.01
CA SER A 554 48.12 12.38 27.00
C SER A 554 46.76 13.04 26.77
N ALA A 555 46.73 14.34 26.42
CA ALA A 555 45.51 15.05 26.10
C ALA A 555 44.87 14.50 24.81
N GLN A 556 45.68 14.15 23.81
CA GLN A 556 45.20 13.47 22.60
C GLN A 556 44.63 12.07 22.91
N LEU A 557 45.27 11.31 23.80
CA LEU A 557 44.75 10.01 24.24
C LEU A 557 43.44 10.14 25.03
N GLU A 558 43.30 11.16 25.87
CA GLU A 558 42.03 11.46 26.55
C GLU A 558 40.94 11.86 25.57
N GLN A 559 41.23 12.74 24.61
CA GLN A 559 40.28 13.09 23.54
C GLN A 559 39.87 11.87 22.70
N LEU A 560 40.80 10.97 22.39
CA LEU A 560 40.49 9.73 21.66
C LEU A 560 39.64 8.78 22.51
N ARG A 561 39.88 8.70 23.81
CA ARG A 561 39.05 7.92 24.74
C ARG A 561 37.63 8.50 24.83
N GLU A 562 37.48 9.80 24.97
CA GLU A 562 36.16 10.46 24.97
C GLU A 562 35.41 10.25 23.65
N LYS A 563 36.12 10.34 22.51
CA LYS A 563 35.53 10.03 21.20
C LYS A 563 35.10 8.57 21.08
N LEU A 564 35.91 7.64 21.59
CA LEU A 564 35.57 6.22 21.61
C LEU A 564 34.36 5.94 22.51
N GLU A 565 34.30 6.53 23.71
CA GLU A 565 33.15 6.40 24.60
C GLU A 565 31.89 7.00 23.99
N PHE A 566 32.00 8.16 23.32
CA PHE A 566 30.88 8.76 22.61
C PHE A 566 30.40 7.86 21.46
N GLN A 567 31.31 7.27 20.69
CA GLN A 567 30.98 6.30 19.64
C GLN A 567 30.30 5.06 20.22
N GLN A 568 30.83 4.48 21.31
CA GLN A 568 30.23 3.34 22.00
C GLN A 568 28.82 3.66 22.53
N ARG A 569 28.60 4.85 23.10
CA ARG A 569 27.27 5.29 23.53
C ARG A 569 26.31 5.46 22.36
N ARG A 570 26.79 6.02 21.23
CA ARG A 570 25.99 6.15 19.99
C ARG A 570 25.63 4.77 19.44
N GLU A 571 26.57 3.83 19.37
CA GLU A 571 26.34 2.46 18.92
C GLU A 571 25.38 1.70 19.83
N ALA A 572 25.54 1.83 21.15
CA ALA A 572 24.60 1.25 22.12
C ALA A 572 23.18 1.80 21.94
N ALA A 573 23.03 3.11 21.75
CA ALA A 573 21.73 3.73 21.51
C ALA A 573 21.10 3.24 20.18
N LEU A 574 21.90 3.07 19.12
CA LEU A 574 21.43 2.51 17.85
C LEU A 574 21.05 1.03 17.98
N ALA A 575 21.81 0.24 18.74
CA ALA A 575 21.51 -1.15 19.01
C ALA A 575 20.21 -1.30 19.83
N GLU A 576 19.98 -0.44 20.82
CA GLU A 576 18.70 -0.38 21.54
C GLU A 576 17.54 0.03 20.63
N GLY A 577 17.75 1.00 19.73
CA GLY A 577 16.77 1.38 18.71
C GLY A 577 16.38 0.20 17.82
N ALA A 578 17.38 -0.51 17.29
CA ALA A 578 17.18 -1.69 16.46
C ALA A 578 16.44 -2.82 17.20
N ARG A 579 16.73 -3.02 18.50
CA ARG A 579 16.00 -3.99 19.34
C ARG A 579 14.53 -3.62 19.49
N ARG A 580 14.22 -2.36 19.79
CA ARG A 580 12.83 -1.88 19.90
C ARG A 580 12.08 -2.00 18.57
N GLU A 581 12.74 -1.73 17.45
CA GLU A 581 12.15 -1.91 16.12
C GLU A 581 11.92 -3.39 15.79
N ALA A 582 12.85 -4.29 16.17
CA ALA A 582 12.68 -5.72 16.01
C ALA A 582 11.53 -6.27 16.86
N GLU A 583 11.39 -5.81 18.11
CA GLU A 583 10.27 -6.12 19.01
C GLU A 583 8.94 -5.67 18.40
N ARG A 584 8.84 -4.41 17.95
CA ARG A 584 7.66 -3.90 17.23
C ARG A 584 7.36 -4.71 15.98
N GLY A 585 8.38 -5.07 15.20
CA GLY A 585 8.23 -5.91 14.02
C GLY A 585 7.78 -7.32 14.34
N TRP A 586 8.13 -7.86 15.51
CA TRP A 586 7.62 -9.15 15.99
C TRP A 586 6.16 -9.03 16.44
N GLU A 587 5.82 -8.01 17.24
CA GLU A 587 4.43 -7.75 17.66
C GLU A 587 3.48 -7.53 16.48
N LEU A 588 3.90 -6.79 15.45
CA LEU A 588 3.11 -6.59 14.24
C LEU A 588 2.90 -7.89 13.46
N ARG A 589 3.91 -8.74 13.37
CA ARG A 589 3.80 -10.07 12.74
C ARG A 589 2.85 -10.98 13.51
N GLU A 590 2.90 -10.96 14.84
CA GLU A 590 2.00 -11.75 15.68
C GLU A 590 0.54 -11.26 15.57
N ARG A 591 0.34 -9.93 15.51
CA ARG A 591 -0.99 -9.35 15.24
C ARG A 591 -1.51 -9.72 13.85
N LEU A 592 -0.65 -9.71 12.83
CA LEU A 592 -0.99 -10.13 11.47
C LEU A 592 -1.39 -11.61 11.45
N ARG A 593 -0.59 -12.48 12.06
CA ARG A 593 -0.89 -13.92 12.18
C ARG A 593 -2.22 -14.16 12.89
N THR A 594 -2.49 -13.45 13.99
CA THR A 594 -3.78 -13.55 14.69
C THR A 594 -4.95 -13.06 13.82
N ALA A 595 -4.72 -12.07 12.97
CA ALA A 595 -5.72 -11.60 12.02
C ALA A 595 -5.98 -12.63 10.91
N ASP A 596 -4.93 -13.26 10.38
CA ASP A 596 -5.02 -14.33 9.38
C ASP A 596 -5.75 -15.57 9.92
N GLU A 597 -5.43 -15.99 11.15
CA GLU A 597 -6.16 -17.09 11.81
C GLU A 597 -7.65 -16.76 12.00
N ARG A 598 -7.98 -15.47 12.23
CA ARG A 598 -9.38 -15.01 12.34
C ARG A 598 -10.07 -14.99 10.98
N THR A 599 -9.40 -14.56 9.91
CA THR A 599 -9.99 -14.57 8.56
C THR A 599 -10.21 -15.99 8.08
N GLU A 600 -9.24 -16.90 8.26
CA GLU A 600 -9.40 -18.32 7.94
C GLU A 600 -10.58 -18.95 8.71
N ALA A 601 -10.71 -18.65 10.00
CA ALA A 601 -11.84 -19.12 10.81
C ALA A 601 -13.19 -18.55 10.33
N LEU A 602 -13.22 -17.32 9.81
CA LEU A 602 -14.43 -16.71 9.24
C LEU A 602 -14.76 -17.31 7.86
N GLU A 603 -13.77 -17.57 7.02
CA GLU A 603 -13.95 -18.23 5.72
C GLU A 603 -14.50 -19.65 5.88
N LEU A 604 -13.96 -20.42 6.84
CA LEU A 604 -14.44 -21.77 7.11
C LEU A 604 -15.90 -21.77 7.57
N ARG A 605 -16.27 -20.79 8.41
CA ARG A 605 -17.66 -20.57 8.83
C ARG A 605 -18.57 -20.14 7.69
N ALA A 606 -18.10 -19.29 6.78
CA ALA A 606 -18.86 -18.89 5.59
C ALA A 606 -19.18 -20.11 4.70
N ARG A 607 -18.19 -20.98 4.46
CA ARG A 607 -18.38 -22.24 3.71
C ARG A 607 -19.40 -23.17 4.38
N ASP A 608 -19.39 -23.24 5.71
CA ASP A 608 -20.36 -24.07 6.44
C ASP A 608 -21.79 -23.50 6.35
N LEU A 609 -21.94 -22.16 6.37
CA LEU A 609 -23.23 -21.50 6.15
C LEU A 609 -23.73 -21.68 4.71
N GLU A 610 -22.85 -21.59 3.71
CA GLU A 610 -23.20 -21.88 2.31
C GLU A 610 -23.72 -23.32 2.17
N ARG A 611 -23.02 -24.30 2.74
CA ARG A 611 -23.47 -25.71 2.77
C ARG A 611 -24.79 -25.88 3.53
N ALA A 612 -25.04 -25.10 4.57
CA ALA A 612 -26.33 -25.12 5.29
C ALA A 612 -27.46 -24.54 4.43
N LEU A 613 -27.20 -23.45 3.70
CA LEU A 613 -28.15 -22.85 2.75
C LEU A 613 -28.46 -23.78 1.58
N GLU A 614 -27.46 -24.46 1.03
CA GLU A 614 -27.65 -25.47 -0.02
C GLU A 614 -28.54 -26.63 0.46
N ARG A 615 -28.31 -27.12 1.68
CA ARG A 615 -29.17 -28.13 2.31
C ARG A 615 -30.60 -27.63 2.51
N SER A 616 -30.77 -26.39 2.96
CA SER A 616 -32.10 -25.76 3.13
C SER A 616 -32.84 -25.65 1.80
N ARG A 617 -32.17 -25.15 0.74
CA ARG A 617 -32.74 -25.07 -0.62
C ARG A 617 -33.13 -26.44 -1.18
N LEU A 618 -32.37 -27.48 -0.88
CA LEU A 618 -32.70 -28.85 -1.28
C LEU A 618 -33.95 -29.36 -0.56
N LEU A 619 -34.08 -29.10 0.75
CA LEU A 619 -35.27 -29.43 1.52
C LEU A 619 -36.51 -28.64 1.04
N GLU A 620 -36.34 -27.38 0.68
CA GLU A 620 -37.40 -26.55 0.10
C GLU A 620 -37.89 -27.11 -1.24
N ARG A 621 -36.97 -27.51 -2.14
CA ARG A 621 -37.32 -28.19 -3.39
C ARG A 621 -38.12 -29.48 -3.15
N GLN A 622 -37.68 -30.31 -2.21
CA GLN A 622 -38.40 -31.53 -1.84
C GLN A 622 -39.80 -31.24 -1.26
N ALA A 623 -39.94 -30.16 -0.49
CA ALA A 623 -41.24 -29.74 0.05
C ALA A 623 -42.17 -29.27 -1.07
N LEU A 624 -41.66 -28.53 -2.06
CA LEU A 624 -42.41 -28.09 -3.23
C LEU A 624 -42.83 -29.27 -4.11
N GLU A 625 -41.95 -30.25 -4.35
CA GLU A 625 -42.26 -31.48 -5.08
C GLU A 625 -43.38 -32.26 -4.38
N ARG A 626 -43.28 -32.49 -3.06
CA ARG A 626 -44.35 -33.14 -2.29
C ARG A 626 -45.66 -32.35 -2.31
N ALA A 627 -45.60 -31.02 -2.25
CA ALA A 627 -46.80 -30.18 -2.35
C ALA A 627 -47.45 -30.30 -3.74
N GLN A 628 -46.65 -30.42 -4.81
CA GLN A 628 -47.15 -30.69 -6.15
C GLN A 628 -47.77 -32.09 -6.25
N GLU A 629 -47.13 -33.13 -5.72
CA GLU A 629 -47.69 -34.50 -5.65
C GLU A 629 -49.02 -34.55 -4.88
N LEU A 630 -49.13 -33.80 -3.78
CA LEU A 630 -50.37 -33.69 -3.04
C LEU A 630 -51.44 -32.92 -3.82
N ARG A 631 -51.07 -31.86 -4.55
CA ARG A 631 -52.00 -31.14 -5.43
C ARG A 631 -52.49 -32.01 -6.58
N THR A 632 -51.61 -32.77 -7.22
CA THR A 632 -51.98 -33.67 -8.32
C THR A 632 -52.83 -34.83 -7.82
N SER A 633 -52.49 -35.44 -6.69
CA SER A 633 -53.33 -36.48 -6.08
C SER A 633 -54.71 -35.95 -5.64
N LEU A 634 -54.79 -34.74 -5.08
CA LEU A 634 -56.07 -34.09 -4.80
C LEU A 634 -56.86 -33.73 -6.07
N ALA A 635 -56.19 -33.32 -7.15
CA ALA A 635 -56.83 -33.08 -8.44
C ALA A 635 -57.39 -34.38 -9.02
N LEU A 636 -56.62 -35.48 -9.00
CA LEU A 636 -57.08 -36.80 -9.40
C LEU A 636 -58.24 -37.29 -8.53
N LEU A 637 -58.19 -37.09 -7.21
CA LEU A 637 -59.32 -37.42 -6.33
C LEU A 637 -60.55 -36.55 -6.61
N ARG A 638 -60.40 -35.30 -7.06
CA ARG A 638 -61.54 -34.46 -7.47
C ARG A 638 -62.12 -34.88 -8.81
N GLU A 639 -61.28 -35.29 -9.75
CA GLU A 639 -61.69 -35.71 -11.11
C GLU A 639 -62.26 -37.13 -11.12
N PHE A 640 -61.67 -38.05 -10.35
CA PHE A 640 -61.99 -39.48 -10.34
C PHE A 640 -62.65 -39.97 -9.04
N GLY A 641 -62.61 -39.19 -7.96
CA GLY A 641 -63.19 -39.56 -6.66
C GLY A 641 -64.60 -39.02 -6.41
N ARG A 642 -65.28 -38.45 -7.41
CA ARG A 642 -66.74 -38.31 -7.34
C ARG A 642 -67.35 -39.71 -7.39
N GLU A 643 -67.88 -40.17 -6.26
CA GLU A 643 -68.55 -41.47 -6.11
C GLU A 643 -69.72 -41.68 -7.11
N ASP A 644 -70.19 -40.60 -7.76
CA ASP A 644 -71.16 -40.63 -8.86
C ASP A 644 -70.67 -41.42 -10.10
N PHE A 645 -69.35 -41.60 -10.29
CA PHE A 645 -68.83 -42.43 -11.39
C PHE A 645 -69.01 -43.93 -11.14
N MET A 646 -69.09 -44.36 -9.88
CA MET A 646 -69.34 -45.76 -9.49
C MET A 646 -70.82 -46.04 -9.21
N HIS A 647 -71.64 -45.00 -9.03
CA HIS A 647 -73.08 -45.11 -8.89
C HIS A 647 -73.78 -44.61 -10.15
N GLY A 648 -73.86 -45.49 -11.16
CA GLY A 648 -74.74 -45.33 -12.30
C GLY A 648 -76.19 -45.11 -11.85
N ALA A 649 -76.58 -43.85 -11.71
CA ALA A 649 -77.94 -43.46 -11.43
C ALA A 649 -78.75 -43.57 -12.72
N VAL A 650 -79.49 -44.67 -12.81
CA VAL A 650 -80.63 -44.90 -13.68
C VAL A 650 -81.53 -43.65 -13.72
N PRO A 651 -81.94 -43.17 -14.90
CA PRO A 651 -82.82 -42.02 -15.03
C PRO A 651 -84.20 -42.35 -14.47
N LYS A 652 -84.60 -41.69 -13.38
CA LYS A 652 -85.99 -41.70 -12.89
C LYS A 652 -86.67 -40.38 -13.21
N LEU A 653 -87.52 -40.46 -14.24
CA LEU A 653 -88.67 -39.60 -14.44
C LEU A 653 -89.67 -39.80 -13.29
N SER A 654 -90.02 -38.72 -12.59
CA SER A 654 -91.33 -38.45 -11.98
C SER A 654 -91.20 -37.17 -11.14
N GLU A 655 -91.74 -36.05 -11.62
CA GLU A 655 -93.05 -35.50 -11.20
C GLU A 655 -92.92 -34.49 -10.05
N GLU A 656 -93.10 -33.24 -10.43
CA GLU A 656 -93.92 -32.20 -9.78
C GLU A 656 -94.16 -32.32 -8.26
N LYS A 657 -93.65 -31.34 -7.51
CA LYS A 657 -94.50 -30.54 -6.62
C LYS A 657 -93.85 -29.25 -6.15
N GLU A 658 -94.65 -28.20 -6.28
CA GLU A 658 -94.55 -26.86 -5.74
C GLU A 658 -94.36 -26.84 -4.22
N GLU A 659 -93.62 -25.84 -3.71
CA GLU A 659 -93.92 -24.99 -2.53
C GLU A 659 -92.64 -24.19 -2.18
N LYS A 660 -92.56 -22.89 -2.48
CA LYS A 660 -93.02 -21.74 -1.66
C LYS A 660 -92.29 -21.60 -0.31
N GLY A 661 -91.51 -20.51 -0.22
CA GLY A 661 -91.63 -19.54 0.88
C GLY A 661 -90.64 -19.64 2.04
N CYS A 662 -89.71 -18.69 2.09
CA CYS A 662 -89.41 -17.79 3.23
C CYS A 662 -88.02 -17.16 2.99
N THR A 663 -87.88 -16.02 2.30
CA THR A 663 -88.00 -14.63 2.81
C THR A 663 -87.08 -14.26 3.97
N GLU A 664 -86.22 -13.29 3.64
CA GLU A 664 -85.95 -12.05 4.39
C GLU A 664 -85.03 -12.09 5.63
N GLY A 665 -83.96 -11.31 5.47
CA GLY A 665 -83.09 -10.84 6.54
C GLY A 665 -82.17 -9.70 6.09
N ASP A 666 -82.65 -8.83 5.18
CA ASP A 666 -82.06 -7.51 4.95
C ASP A 666 -82.25 -6.64 6.19
N LYS A 667 -81.16 -6.08 6.73
CA LYS A 667 -81.18 -4.76 7.38
C LYS A 667 -79.92 -3.98 7.06
N GLU A 668 -80.15 -2.96 6.24
CA GLU A 668 -79.41 -1.69 6.16
C GLU A 668 -78.92 -1.19 7.52
N ILE A 669 -77.63 -0.88 7.63
CA ILE A 669 -77.03 0.32 8.27
C ILE A 669 -75.63 0.39 7.62
N GLY A 670 -75.23 1.36 6.80
CA GLY A 670 -75.29 2.79 7.00
C GLY A 670 -73.91 3.32 6.62
N ALA A 671 -73.87 4.40 5.86
CA ALA A 671 -72.67 5.08 5.42
C ALA A 671 -71.71 5.36 6.59
N ALA A 672 -70.50 4.81 6.53
CA ALA A 672 -69.38 5.26 7.35
C ALA A 672 -68.10 5.13 6.51
N LYS A 673 -67.81 6.19 5.76
CA LYS A 673 -66.48 6.80 5.61
C LYS A 673 -65.35 5.99 6.25
N VAL A 674 -64.89 4.94 5.56
CA VAL A 674 -63.72 4.16 5.96
C VAL A 674 -62.50 5.00 5.65
N ALA A 675 -61.94 5.58 6.72
CA ALA A 675 -60.61 6.16 6.78
C ALA A 675 -59.58 5.16 6.19
N PRO A 676 -58.48 5.65 5.60
CA PRO A 676 -57.52 4.80 4.91
C PRO A 676 -56.95 3.80 5.91
N LEU A 677 -57.26 2.52 5.67
CA LEU A 677 -56.66 1.41 6.38
C LEU A 677 -55.16 1.46 6.06
N VAL A 678 -54.40 1.88 7.07
CA VAL A 678 -52.96 1.82 7.14
C VAL A 678 -52.55 0.43 6.65
N LYS A 679 -51.98 0.38 5.44
CA LYS A 679 -51.23 -0.78 4.99
C LYS A 679 -49.97 -0.79 5.85
N ASP A 680 -49.94 -1.71 6.79
CA ASP A 680 -48.77 -2.00 7.61
C ASP A 680 -47.55 -2.25 6.70
N PRO A 681 -46.41 -1.57 6.91
CA PRO A 681 -45.20 -1.71 6.12
C PRO A 681 -44.34 -2.85 6.67
N VAL A 682 -44.84 -4.09 6.61
CA VAL A 682 -44.13 -5.26 7.17
C VAL A 682 -43.68 -6.27 6.09
N ASP A 683 -44.10 -6.10 4.84
CA ASP A 683 -43.64 -6.94 3.71
C ASP A 683 -42.42 -6.37 2.95
N GLU A 684 -41.79 -5.30 3.45
CA GLU A 684 -40.68 -4.59 2.77
C GLU A 684 -39.28 -4.95 3.32
N GLN A 685 -39.17 -5.97 4.18
CA GLN A 685 -37.89 -6.36 4.81
C GLN A 685 -37.38 -7.78 4.47
N LEU A 686 -38.01 -8.48 3.53
CA LEU A 686 -37.41 -9.66 2.89
C LEU A 686 -36.64 -9.22 1.63
N GLY A 687 -35.58 -8.43 1.86
CA GLY A 687 -34.65 -7.92 0.85
C GLY A 687 -33.77 -9.02 0.24
N ALA A 688 -34.38 -9.96 -0.47
CA ALA A 688 -33.72 -10.63 -1.58
C ALA A 688 -33.97 -9.75 -2.81
N GLU A 689 -33.21 -8.66 -2.93
CA GLU A 689 -33.20 -7.83 -4.14
C GLU A 689 -32.80 -8.73 -5.31
N VAL A 690 -33.79 -9.23 -6.03
CA VAL A 690 -33.56 -9.80 -7.36
C VAL A 690 -32.86 -8.69 -8.13
N PRO A 691 -31.62 -8.89 -8.61
CA PRO A 691 -30.86 -7.84 -9.27
C PRO A 691 -31.71 -7.28 -10.40
N SER A 692 -32.11 -6.01 -10.27
CA SER A 692 -33.05 -5.32 -11.16
C SER A 692 -32.44 -5.03 -12.54
N VAL A 693 -31.21 -5.49 -12.78
CA VAL A 693 -30.40 -5.22 -13.96
C VAL A 693 -29.90 -6.55 -14.51
N LEU A 694 -30.20 -6.82 -15.78
CA LEU A 694 -29.74 -7.98 -16.55
C LEU A 694 -28.33 -7.71 -17.12
N ILE A 695 -28.13 -6.54 -17.71
CA ILE A 695 -26.84 -6.10 -18.30
C ILE A 695 -26.56 -4.67 -17.83
N ALA A 696 -25.38 -4.43 -17.26
CA ALA A 696 -24.88 -3.11 -16.94
C ALA A 696 -23.55 -2.88 -17.69
N VAL A 697 -23.53 -1.90 -18.59
CA VAL A 697 -22.31 -1.52 -19.31
C VAL A 697 -21.89 -0.13 -18.86
N GLU A 698 -20.76 -0.04 -18.17
CA GLU A 698 -20.09 1.21 -17.85
C GLU A 698 -19.35 1.70 -19.10
N LEU A 699 -19.89 2.72 -19.75
CA LEU A 699 -19.37 3.29 -20.98
C LEU A 699 -18.54 4.54 -20.67
N ASP A 700 -17.26 4.52 -21.06
CA ASP A 700 -16.44 5.72 -21.10
C ASP A 700 -16.77 6.53 -22.36
N LEU A 701 -17.43 7.68 -22.17
CA LEU A 701 -17.82 8.60 -23.24
C LEU A 701 -16.67 9.56 -23.64
N GLY A 702 -15.51 9.46 -22.99
CA GLY A 702 -14.33 10.32 -23.17
C GLY A 702 -14.34 11.59 -22.31
N PHE A 703 -15.49 11.96 -21.74
CA PHE A 703 -15.64 13.09 -20.81
C PHE A 703 -16.30 12.70 -19.48
N THR A 704 -17.10 11.63 -19.48
CA THR A 704 -17.75 11.04 -18.30
C THR A 704 -17.94 9.54 -18.50
N ILE A 705 -17.86 8.78 -17.41
CA ILE A 705 -18.28 7.37 -17.38
C ILE A 705 -19.77 7.34 -17.05
N ALA A 706 -20.56 6.65 -17.87
CA ALA A 706 -22.01 6.52 -17.69
C ALA A 706 -22.44 5.05 -17.83
N THR A 707 -23.38 4.62 -16.99
CA THR A 707 -23.82 3.21 -16.97
C THR A 707 -25.09 3.03 -17.79
N LEU A 708 -25.00 2.25 -18.86
CA LEU A 708 -26.13 1.77 -19.65
C LEU A 708 -26.68 0.50 -19.00
N SER A 709 -27.91 0.54 -18.50
CA SER A 709 -28.55 -0.60 -17.83
C SER A 709 -29.72 -1.15 -18.65
N VAL A 710 -29.78 -2.49 -18.74
CA VAL A 710 -30.88 -3.25 -19.35
C VAL A 710 -31.54 -4.07 -18.26
N ALA A 711 -32.84 -3.90 -18.08
CA ALA A 711 -33.63 -4.59 -17.06
C ALA A 711 -34.03 -6.01 -17.51
N PRO A 712 -34.32 -6.96 -16.58
CA PRO A 712 -34.65 -8.35 -16.91
C PRO A 712 -35.89 -8.56 -17.79
N TRP A 713 -36.83 -7.60 -17.81
CA TRP A 713 -38.04 -7.67 -18.64
C TRP A 713 -37.88 -7.02 -20.02
N GLN A 714 -36.76 -6.35 -20.28
CA GLN A 714 -36.46 -5.74 -21.56
C GLN A 714 -35.85 -6.79 -22.49
N THR A 715 -36.31 -6.80 -23.73
CA THR A 715 -35.91 -7.75 -24.78
C THR A 715 -34.99 -7.08 -25.78
N ARG A 716 -34.40 -7.85 -26.71
CA ARG A 716 -33.61 -7.33 -27.83
C ARG A 716 -34.32 -6.23 -28.62
N ALA A 717 -35.65 -6.31 -28.76
CA ALA A 717 -36.43 -5.31 -29.46
C ALA A 717 -36.44 -3.93 -28.77
N ASP A 718 -36.09 -3.89 -27.47
CA ASP A 718 -36.06 -2.67 -26.68
C ASP A 718 -34.68 -1.98 -26.71
N PHE A 719 -33.62 -2.64 -27.21
CA PHE A 719 -32.25 -2.12 -27.21
C PHE A 719 -32.13 -0.79 -27.93
N ASP A 720 -32.75 -0.65 -29.12
CA ASP A 720 -32.77 0.60 -29.88
C ASP A 720 -33.33 1.76 -29.04
N SER A 721 -34.43 1.52 -28.32
CA SER A 721 -35.08 2.53 -27.48
C SER A 721 -34.25 2.90 -26.26
N ILE A 722 -33.63 1.91 -25.61
CA ILE A 722 -32.79 2.10 -24.41
C ILE A 722 -31.52 2.88 -24.79
N VAL A 723 -30.83 2.47 -25.86
CA VAL A 723 -29.63 3.14 -26.36
C VAL A 723 -29.95 4.56 -26.83
N SER A 724 -31.07 4.76 -27.54
CA SER A 724 -31.49 6.10 -27.97
C SER A 724 -31.81 7.03 -26.79
N ALA A 725 -32.46 6.51 -25.74
CA ALA A 725 -32.73 7.26 -24.52
C ALA A 725 -31.42 7.65 -23.80
N PHE A 726 -30.50 6.70 -23.66
CA PHE A 726 -29.18 6.91 -23.05
C PHE A 726 -28.33 7.93 -23.81
N LEU A 727 -28.21 7.81 -25.14
CA LEU A 727 -27.45 8.75 -25.95
C LEU A 727 -28.04 10.17 -25.87
N LYS A 728 -29.37 10.29 -25.80
CA LYS A 728 -30.06 11.57 -25.62
C LYS A 728 -29.80 12.18 -24.24
N GLU A 729 -29.82 11.37 -23.18
CA GLU A 729 -29.54 11.78 -21.81
C GLU A 729 -28.11 12.34 -21.66
N HIS A 730 -27.12 11.64 -22.23
CA HIS A 730 -25.71 12.04 -22.16
C HIS A 730 -25.24 12.95 -23.31
N ARG A 731 -26.17 13.43 -24.15
CA ARG A 731 -25.91 14.32 -25.31
C ARG A 731 -24.87 13.79 -26.30
N VAL A 732 -24.82 12.47 -26.46
CA VAL A 732 -23.94 11.79 -27.42
C VAL A 732 -24.64 11.74 -28.78
N ARG A 733 -23.87 11.87 -29.87
CA ARG A 733 -24.42 11.87 -31.24
C ARG A 733 -25.09 10.52 -31.55
N ALA A 734 -26.22 10.55 -32.25
CA ALA A 734 -26.97 9.34 -32.63
C ALA A 734 -26.19 8.38 -33.56
N VAL A 735 -25.04 8.80 -34.12
CA VAL A 735 -24.17 7.93 -34.95
C VAL A 735 -23.69 6.68 -34.20
N PHE A 736 -23.64 6.71 -32.86
CA PHE A 736 -23.21 5.58 -32.04
C PHE A 736 -24.33 4.58 -31.72
N SER A 737 -25.58 4.85 -32.12
CA SER A 737 -26.74 4.02 -31.76
C SER A 737 -26.63 2.59 -32.30
N ASP A 738 -26.45 2.44 -33.60
CA ASP A 738 -26.33 1.12 -34.26
C ASP A 738 -25.17 0.29 -33.71
N ALA A 739 -24.03 0.93 -33.41
CA ALA A 739 -22.85 0.27 -32.87
C ALA A 739 -23.09 -0.25 -31.44
N LEU A 740 -23.72 0.56 -30.58
CA LEU A 740 -24.05 0.18 -29.20
C LEU A 740 -25.12 -0.92 -29.15
N VAL A 741 -26.11 -0.89 -30.05
CA VAL A 741 -27.14 -1.94 -30.12
C VAL A 741 -26.50 -3.28 -30.49
N ARG A 742 -25.66 -3.31 -31.53
CA ARG A 742 -24.90 -4.52 -31.91
C ARG A 742 -24.01 -5.03 -30.79
N TYR A 743 -23.36 -4.13 -30.07
CA TYR A 743 -22.53 -4.48 -28.92
C TYR A 743 -23.36 -5.14 -27.81
N LEU A 744 -24.53 -4.60 -27.47
CA LEU A 744 -25.43 -5.22 -26.48
C LEU A 744 -25.95 -6.59 -26.94
N GLU A 745 -26.27 -6.76 -28.22
CA GLU A 745 -26.66 -8.07 -28.79
C GLU A 745 -25.53 -9.10 -28.69
N GLU A 746 -24.28 -8.69 -28.94
CA GLU A 746 -23.12 -9.56 -28.80
C GLU A 746 -22.83 -9.92 -27.34
N VAL A 747 -22.91 -8.94 -26.43
CA VAL A 747 -22.77 -9.16 -24.99
C VAL A 747 -23.82 -10.15 -24.49
N GLU A 748 -25.09 -9.99 -24.90
CA GLU A 748 -26.16 -10.92 -24.53
C GLU A 748 -25.93 -12.32 -25.12
N ALA A 749 -25.43 -12.41 -26.36
CA ALA A 749 -25.13 -13.70 -27.01
C ALA A 749 -23.94 -14.44 -26.38
N GLN A 750 -22.94 -13.70 -25.87
CA GLN A 750 -21.74 -14.26 -25.25
C GLN A 750 -21.89 -14.54 -23.75
N ALA A 751 -22.87 -13.91 -23.09
CA ALA A 751 -23.12 -14.06 -21.67
C ALA A 751 -23.50 -15.51 -21.32
N LYS A 752 -22.70 -16.14 -20.44
CA LYS A 752 -23.00 -17.48 -19.88
C LYS A 752 -23.88 -17.43 -18.62
N ALA A 753 -23.91 -16.27 -17.95
CA ALA A 753 -24.65 -16.04 -16.71
C ALA A 753 -25.04 -14.56 -16.61
N PHE A 754 -26.16 -14.27 -15.93
CA PHE A 754 -26.64 -12.91 -15.65
C PHE A 754 -26.73 -12.68 -14.12
N PRO A 755 -26.52 -11.45 -13.62
CA PRO A 755 -26.29 -10.20 -14.36
C PRO A 755 -24.88 -10.06 -14.92
N VAL A 756 -24.72 -9.31 -16.02
CA VAL A 756 -23.43 -9.03 -16.66
C VAL A 756 -23.04 -7.58 -16.42
N ILE A 757 -21.87 -7.34 -15.83
CA ILE A 757 -21.31 -5.99 -15.62
C ILE A 757 -20.03 -5.88 -16.45
N LEU A 758 -19.97 -4.93 -17.37
CA LEU A 758 -18.85 -4.73 -18.29
C LEU A 758 -18.43 -3.27 -18.34
N GLN A 759 -17.15 -3.02 -18.59
CA GLN A 759 -16.61 -1.69 -18.90
C GLN A 759 -16.20 -1.66 -20.37
N ALA A 760 -16.60 -0.61 -21.09
CA ALA A 760 -16.23 -0.43 -22.51
C ALA A 760 -16.01 1.04 -22.85
N ASN A 761 -15.07 1.31 -23.76
CA ASN A 761 -14.87 2.65 -24.29
C ASN A 761 -15.77 2.86 -25.52
N LEU A 762 -16.53 3.96 -25.56
CA LEU A 762 -17.46 4.24 -26.67
C LEU A 762 -16.74 4.31 -28.03
N ALA A 763 -15.50 4.81 -28.06
CA ALA A 763 -14.70 4.88 -29.28
C ALA A 763 -14.29 3.48 -29.77
N GLU A 764 -14.00 2.56 -28.86
CA GLU A 764 -13.67 1.17 -29.19
C GLU A 764 -14.90 0.44 -29.71
N VAL A 765 -16.04 0.55 -29.02
CA VAL A 765 -17.32 -0.03 -29.45
C VAL A 765 -17.70 0.45 -30.86
N TYR A 766 -17.53 1.74 -31.14
CA TYR A 766 -17.78 2.29 -32.47
C TYR A 766 -16.80 1.77 -33.52
N SER A 767 -15.51 1.62 -33.19
CA SER A 767 -14.54 1.10 -34.15
C SER A 767 -14.74 -0.38 -34.50
N LEU A 768 -15.34 -1.15 -33.58
CA LEU A 768 -15.66 -2.56 -33.78
C LEU A 768 -17.02 -2.79 -34.47
N HIS A 769 -18.03 -1.97 -34.18
CA HIS A 769 -19.42 -2.24 -34.61
C HIS A 769 -20.07 -1.16 -35.50
N GLY A 770 -19.46 0.01 -35.65
CA GLY A 770 -19.99 1.21 -36.31
C GLY A 770 -19.65 1.39 -37.78
#